data_AF-A0AAZ1X616-F1
#
_entry.id   AF-A0AAZ1X616-F1
#
_cell.length_a   1.000
_cell.length_b   1.000
_cell.length_c   1.000
_cell.angle_alpha   90.00
_cell.angle_beta   90.00
_cell.angle_gamma   90.00
#
_symmetry.space_group_name_H-M   'P 1'
#
loop_
_entity.id
_entity.type
_entity.pdbx_description
1 polymer ?
#
loop_
_entity_poly.entity_id
_entity_poly.type
_entity_poly.pdbx_seq_one_letter_code
_entity_poly.pdbx_strand_id
1 'polypeptide(L)'
;MRCVLLLRRRSGPPLLLLALLLALCVYLMVGDEPVRSDVCYKVSSLQMLTRRFVCTLEALQRHAQLQLLSQRPPHRRRAVVLTGRHPASDTEVQLYQRVLQQMDYEVHLSRYAETSSFLRSTQGIGGWSLLLCLSTSEQSCLRRISFSHLQRHQTVNLLPGLIEAFSNVGGGLCRFYTHSQLTESSLPMNPHACGSTNQKLQIPLDSFPDSQAPPPALVAMVNVYVLVTSVTPLTSFLHDISVVMTIQHPRGQPVKLRDFLLQHLDPAASHQALRQVKQVISKVLQAAAASTNKKQRTISRCVLCFQLLTFTLLFSSSVTPVVVQVDTQLNVSGLSNDAFDQQITKDLILEDTLHFLLPPLSHLSSHTHLSSEREGSQYGGCTGTLGICLSEDEFLLLLHFQLLMKTSSAFQPLYPSVSSSSSLPCSLSDLPDLLTQIERFYKLKTNRSCRTDEPPSQQPALSSSQDEGVCVDPHLRQIYTDPPLILTPPFHPLVKEYRAEVTFDTMTVRIRPEPVSSACRIHLDEHRGPRMANYPVGLGNSKISILVMDSSHPEPVIMSIYTVHVYRESRPSLPMFGYHVMCSFVQDCSLLVQPGRPCGLQPHSGSQSQRNACSSGHVSGRWVVPCLSCSDNRTCDWREVSWQPDGCYHPIVDHPLLQDCMKDRKLLFIGDSTNRGMMYFLMERVNSTLEDWGKAHDTLVYRNLNRGRTLVSYSYYPQFWLEKKQRPTFRQALQQLLNRSQPLVNSNQTVLVVGGVQWLNTNHLRTVSEVLDSESLSNILVVVKSLGMGFHLPVDGIRSLSLTEIQDLYRENDDIVTTAKHHGYEVIDTFSITMGRYKEFLQGRCACHFHEVEKFWSTKPSSDRTSTANTNRTERTVHTLGSQSTLPDTEQDAGPQPPTYRVRGPVNQVYSEILLSRLCPSTRN
;
A
#
# COMPACT_ATOMS: atom_id res chain seq x y z
N MET A 1 7.73 -54.58 40.52
CA MET A 1 7.01 -54.93 41.77
C MET A 1 5.74 -55.70 41.38
N ARG A 2 5.61 -56.94 41.89
CA ARG A 2 4.41 -57.77 42.23
C ARG A 2 3.13 -57.57 41.38
N CYS A 3 2.49 -58.55 40.74
CA CYS A 3 2.11 -59.95 41.09
C CYS A 3 2.10 -60.83 39.79
N VAL A 4 2.67 -62.05 39.69
CA VAL A 4 2.30 -63.38 40.27
C VAL A 4 0.98 -63.92 39.68
N LEU A 5 0.78 -65.13 39.09
CA LEU A 5 1.25 -66.54 39.23
C LEU A 5 1.25 -67.22 37.81
N LEU A 6 2.29 -67.97 37.36
CA LEU A 6 2.53 -69.45 37.46
C LEU A 6 1.53 -70.33 36.65
N LEU A 7 1.83 -71.42 35.93
CA LEU A 7 2.95 -72.39 35.87
C LEU A 7 2.74 -73.37 34.66
N ARG A 8 3.84 -73.78 33.98
CA ARG A 8 4.25 -75.13 33.46
C ARG A 8 3.22 -76.08 32.76
N ARG A 9 3.54 -76.96 31.78
CA ARG A 9 4.78 -77.64 31.32
C ARG A 9 4.50 -78.50 30.05
N ARG A 10 5.59 -78.80 29.29
CA ARG A 10 5.90 -80.03 28.47
C ARG A 10 5.08 -80.27 27.18
N SER A 11 5.59 -80.30 25.93
CA SER A 11 6.75 -80.91 25.23
C SER A 11 6.33 -82.09 24.31
N GLY A 12 6.49 -81.94 22.99
CA GLY A 12 6.37 -83.02 21.97
C GLY A 12 6.18 -82.45 20.53
N PRO A 13 6.78 -83.01 19.46
CA PRO A 13 7.33 -82.22 18.35
C PRO A 13 6.39 -81.99 17.12
N PRO A 14 6.70 -80.96 16.31
CA PRO A 14 6.01 -80.59 15.07
C PRO A 14 6.65 -81.28 13.85
N LEU A 15 5.87 -81.68 12.84
CA LEU A 15 6.24 -81.80 11.40
C LEU A 15 5.30 -82.74 10.61
N LEU A 16 4.63 -83.71 11.25
CA LEU A 16 3.78 -84.69 10.55
C LEU A 16 2.39 -84.18 10.17
N LEU A 17 1.84 -83.23 10.94
CA LEU A 17 0.56 -82.57 10.63
C LEU A 17 0.66 -81.50 9.53
N LEU A 18 1.86 -80.94 9.31
CA LEU A 18 2.08 -79.94 8.27
C LEU A 18 2.14 -80.58 6.87
N ALA A 19 2.66 -81.81 6.76
CA ALA A 19 2.75 -82.54 5.50
C ALA A 19 1.38 -83.07 5.02
N LEU A 20 0.51 -83.49 5.94
CA LEU A 20 -0.84 -83.99 5.63
C LEU A 20 -1.81 -82.87 5.22
N LEU A 21 -1.66 -81.65 5.77
CA LEU A 21 -2.42 -80.47 5.32
C LEU A 21 -1.93 -79.96 3.96
N LEU A 22 -0.63 -80.03 3.67
CA LEU A 22 -0.08 -79.68 2.35
C LEU A 22 -0.54 -80.66 1.26
N ALA A 23 -0.69 -81.96 1.57
CA ALA A 23 -1.21 -82.94 0.64
C ALA A 23 -2.73 -82.75 0.35
N LEU A 24 -3.52 -82.32 1.34
CA LEU A 24 -4.94 -82.01 1.14
C LEU A 24 -5.14 -80.71 0.32
N CYS A 25 -4.22 -79.74 0.47
CA CYS A 25 -4.22 -78.52 -0.34
C CYS A 25 -3.81 -78.74 -1.81
N VAL A 26 -2.98 -79.74 -2.11
CA VAL A 26 -2.60 -80.07 -3.49
C VAL A 26 -3.68 -80.92 -4.19
N TYR A 27 -4.44 -81.73 -3.45
CA TYR A 27 -5.47 -82.59 -4.04
C TYR A 27 -6.77 -81.84 -4.41
N LEU A 28 -7.06 -80.68 -3.79
CA LEU A 28 -8.20 -79.84 -4.17
C LEU A 28 -7.89 -78.86 -5.32
N MET A 29 -6.70 -78.96 -5.92
CA MET A 29 -6.21 -78.09 -6.99
C MET A 29 -6.30 -78.71 -8.40
N VAL A 30 -7.12 -79.74 -8.66
CA VAL A 30 -7.34 -80.20 -10.04
C VAL A 30 -8.79 -80.65 -10.27
N GLY A 31 -9.55 -79.80 -10.97
CA GLY A 31 -10.89 -80.07 -11.47
C GLY A 31 -11.46 -78.85 -12.22
N ASP A 32 -11.12 -78.75 -13.51
CA ASP A 32 -11.62 -77.83 -14.57
C ASP A 32 -13.15 -77.65 -14.56
N GLU A 33 -13.85 -76.59 -15.01
CA GLU A 33 -13.71 -75.25 -15.63
C GLU A 33 -15.19 -74.70 -15.71
N PRO A 34 -15.57 -73.53 -16.29
CA PRO A 34 -15.10 -72.15 -16.15
C PRO A 34 -16.27 -71.15 -15.89
N VAL A 35 -16.13 -70.21 -14.94
CA VAL A 35 -16.94 -68.96 -14.96
C VAL A 35 -16.13 -67.76 -14.43
N ARG A 36 -15.47 -67.07 -15.36
CA ARG A 36 -15.37 -65.60 -15.49
C ARG A 36 -15.38 -64.77 -14.18
N SER A 37 -14.21 -64.48 -13.61
CA SER A 37 -14.01 -63.34 -12.69
C SER A 37 -12.54 -62.94 -12.58
N ASP A 38 -12.11 -61.96 -13.39
CA ASP A 38 -10.72 -61.52 -13.48
C ASP A 38 -10.54 -60.04 -13.05
N VAL A 39 -11.38 -59.53 -12.13
CA VAL A 39 -11.45 -58.08 -11.84
C VAL A 39 -11.08 -57.67 -10.40
N CYS A 40 -11.03 -58.59 -9.42
CA CYS A 40 -10.93 -58.16 -8.01
C CYS A 40 -9.53 -58.14 -7.36
N TYR A 41 -8.51 -58.82 -7.93
CA TYR A 41 -7.17 -58.90 -7.28
C TYR A 41 -6.16 -57.80 -7.69
N LYS A 42 -6.38 -57.04 -8.77
CA LYS A 42 -5.41 -56.01 -9.27
C LYS A 42 -5.44 -54.68 -8.51
N VAL A 43 -6.54 -54.34 -7.82
CA VAL A 43 -6.72 -53.00 -7.22
C VAL A 43 -5.86 -52.80 -5.96
N SER A 44 -5.68 -53.85 -5.15
CA SER A 44 -4.90 -53.79 -3.90
C SER A 44 -3.38 -53.75 -4.17
N SER A 45 -2.91 -54.35 -5.26
CA SER A 45 -1.49 -54.39 -5.63
C SER A 45 -0.99 -53.04 -6.16
N LEU A 46 -1.78 -52.34 -6.97
CA LEU A 46 -1.37 -51.05 -7.53
C LEU A 46 -1.30 -49.94 -6.47
N GLN A 47 -2.22 -49.90 -5.51
CA GLN A 47 -2.15 -48.95 -4.39
C GLN A 47 -0.91 -49.20 -3.50
N MET A 48 -0.55 -50.47 -3.28
CA MET A 48 0.71 -50.80 -2.59
C MET A 48 1.94 -50.39 -3.40
N LEU A 49 1.92 -50.58 -4.73
CA LEU A 49 3.00 -50.16 -5.63
C LEU A 49 3.16 -48.64 -5.65
N THR A 50 2.08 -47.87 -5.77
CA THR A 50 2.11 -46.39 -5.67
C THR A 50 2.67 -45.94 -4.33
N ARG A 51 2.23 -46.55 -3.22
CA ARG A 51 2.73 -46.23 -1.88
C ARG A 51 4.23 -46.55 -1.76
N ARG A 52 4.68 -47.69 -2.27
CA ARG A 52 6.11 -48.06 -2.30
C ARG A 52 6.90 -47.06 -3.13
N PHE A 53 6.44 -46.72 -4.33
CA PHE A 53 7.07 -45.75 -5.21
C PHE A 53 7.23 -44.37 -4.56
N VAL A 54 6.15 -43.81 -3.99
CA VAL A 54 6.21 -42.53 -3.27
C VAL A 54 7.14 -42.61 -2.06
N CYS A 55 7.10 -43.70 -1.28
CA CYS A 55 8.03 -43.90 -0.16
C CYS A 55 9.49 -44.03 -0.62
N THR A 56 9.76 -44.65 -1.76
CA THR A 56 11.11 -44.74 -2.36
C THR A 56 11.59 -43.37 -2.80
N LEU A 57 10.74 -42.57 -3.46
CA LEU A 57 11.06 -41.18 -3.79
C LEU A 57 11.33 -40.34 -2.53
N GLU A 58 10.53 -40.51 -1.48
CA GLU A 58 10.75 -39.84 -0.18
C GLU A 58 12.07 -40.28 0.48
N ALA A 59 12.43 -41.56 0.38
CA ALA A 59 13.68 -42.10 0.92
C ALA A 59 14.89 -41.57 0.14
N LEU A 60 14.82 -41.54 -1.20
CA LEU A 60 15.85 -40.94 -2.07
C LEU A 60 16.02 -39.44 -1.77
N GLN A 61 14.92 -38.72 -1.57
CA GLN A 61 14.93 -37.32 -1.17
C GLN A 61 15.65 -37.11 0.18
N ARG A 62 15.34 -37.94 1.19
CA ARG A 62 16.02 -37.90 2.50
C ARG A 62 17.50 -38.29 2.43
N HIS A 63 17.86 -39.26 1.58
CA HIS A 63 19.24 -39.69 1.42
C HIS A 63 20.10 -38.60 0.77
N ALA A 64 19.55 -37.90 -0.23
CA ALA A 64 20.18 -36.72 -0.82
C ALA A 64 20.35 -35.56 0.19
N GLN A 65 19.38 -35.34 1.09
CA GLN A 65 19.49 -34.35 2.17
C GLN A 65 20.61 -34.67 3.17
N LEU A 66 20.77 -35.95 3.54
CA LEU A 66 21.80 -36.39 4.49
C LEU A 66 23.23 -36.30 3.93
N GLN A 67 23.41 -36.54 2.63
CA GLN A 67 24.72 -36.40 1.98
C GLN A 67 25.19 -34.94 1.88
N LEU A 68 24.27 -33.97 1.70
CA LEU A 68 24.62 -32.55 1.65
C LEU A 68 24.93 -31.94 3.03
N LEU A 69 24.35 -32.45 4.12
CA LEU A 69 24.68 -32.01 5.49
C LEU A 69 26.12 -32.35 5.90
N SER A 70 26.78 -33.26 5.16
CA SER A 70 28.18 -33.66 5.38
C SER A 70 29.20 -32.82 4.61
N GLN A 71 28.78 -31.91 3.73
CA GLN A 71 29.67 -31.06 2.92
C GLN A 71 29.60 -29.58 3.32
N ARG A 72 30.68 -28.84 3.02
CA ARG A 72 30.90 -27.40 3.32
C ARG A 72 29.71 -26.51 2.88
N PRO A 73 29.52 -25.31 3.49
CA PRO A 73 28.29 -24.52 3.37
C PRO A 73 27.90 -24.25 1.91
N PRO A 74 26.59 -24.25 1.59
CA PRO A 74 26.11 -24.16 0.23
C PRO A 74 26.50 -22.82 -0.42
N HIS A 75 26.80 -22.85 -1.72
CA HIS A 75 26.93 -21.63 -2.53
C HIS A 75 25.65 -20.76 -2.38
N ARG A 76 25.81 -19.45 -2.11
CA ARG A 76 24.69 -18.50 -1.98
C ARG A 76 23.79 -18.57 -3.21
N ARG A 77 22.49 -18.79 -3.01
CA ARG A 77 21.48 -18.79 -4.09
C ARG A 77 21.29 -17.35 -4.57
N ARG A 78 21.42 -17.10 -5.87
CA ARG A 78 21.24 -15.74 -6.43
C ARG A 78 19.98 -15.67 -7.26
N ALA A 79 19.22 -14.60 -7.06
CA ALA A 79 18.04 -14.26 -7.85
C ALA A 79 18.32 -13.00 -8.66
N VAL A 80 18.02 -13.03 -9.96
CA VAL A 80 18.07 -11.86 -10.83
C VAL A 80 16.63 -11.46 -11.16
N VAL A 81 16.26 -10.23 -10.83
CA VAL A 81 14.93 -9.67 -11.12
C VAL A 81 15.09 -8.59 -12.18
N LEU A 82 14.49 -8.83 -13.34
CA LEU A 82 14.50 -7.91 -14.47
C LEU A 82 13.28 -6.99 -14.39
N THR A 83 13.51 -5.73 -14.02
CA THR A 83 12.43 -4.78 -13.66
C THR A 83 11.80 -4.09 -14.86
N GLY A 84 12.44 -4.12 -16.03
CA GLY A 84 11.95 -3.44 -17.24
C GLY A 84 11.77 -1.94 -17.01
N ARG A 85 10.53 -1.47 -17.17
CA ARG A 85 10.12 -0.08 -16.93
C ARG A 85 9.72 0.21 -15.48
N HIS A 86 9.60 -0.82 -14.63
CA HIS A 86 9.23 -0.62 -13.23
C HIS A 86 10.40 0.01 -12.44
N PRO A 87 10.15 1.10 -11.70
CA PRO A 87 11.15 1.67 -10.79
C PRO A 87 11.39 0.74 -9.60
N ALA A 88 12.51 0.91 -8.89
CA ALA A 88 12.80 0.13 -7.68
C ALA A 88 11.80 0.38 -6.54
N SER A 89 11.07 1.50 -6.58
CA SER A 89 10.01 1.84 -5.64
C SER A 89 8.66 1.18 -5.97
N ASP A 90 8.54 0.50 -7.10
CA ASP A 90 7.34 -0.24 -7.47
C ASP A 90 7.09 -1.39 -6.47
N THR A 91 5.85 -1.58 -6.02
CA THR A 91 5.57 -2.58 -4.97
C THR A 91 5.82 -3.99 -5.44
N GLU A 92 5.67 -4.30 -6.74
CA GLU A 92 5.97 -5.62 -7.28
C GLU A 92 7.48 -5.90 -7.20
N VAL A 93 8.31 -4.90 -7.49
CA VAL A 93 9.78 -5.01 -7.37
C VAL A 93 10.18 -5.17 -5.90
N GLN A 94 9.59 -4.37 -5.00
CA GLN A 94 9.83 -4.47 -3.56
C GLN A 94 9.39 -5.82 -3.00
N LEU A 95 8.24 -6.35 -3.47
CA LEU A 95 7.73 -7.66 -3.10
C LEU A 95 8.75 -8.75 -3.43
N TYR A 96 9.19 -8.82 -4.69
CA TYR A 96 10.18 -9.80 -5.12
C TYR A 96 11.48 -9.68 -4.33
N GLN A 97 11.97 -8.46 -4.13
CA GLN A 97 13.18 -8.24 -3.35
C GLN A 97 13.04 -8.75 -1.92
N ARG A 98 11.96 -8.37 -1.22
CA ARG A 98 11.72 -8.76 0.18
C ARG A 98 11.52 -10.26 0.33
N VAL A 99 10.58 -10.84 -0.42
CA VAL A 99 10.19 -12.25 -0.26
C VAL A 99 11.38 -13.16 -0.60
N LEU A 100 12.14 -12.84 -1.64
CA LEU A 100 13.33 -13.63 -1.99
C LEU A 100 14.46 -13.48 -0.97
N GLN A 101 14.67 -12.28 -0.40
CA GLN A 101 15.65 -12.10 0.68
C GLN A 101 15.25 -12.87 1.95
N GLN A 102 13.96 -12.92 2.29
CA GLN A 102 13.44 -13.76 3.38
C GLN A 102 13.64 -15.26 3.12
N MET A 103 13.77 -15.66 1.86
CA MET A 103 14.11 -17.03 1.43
C MET A 103 15.64 -17.23 1.23
N ASP A 104 16.47 -16.35 1.79
CA ASP A 104 17.94 -16.40 1.74
C ASP A 104 18.55 -16.31 0.32
N TYR A 105 17.86 -15.64 -0.62
CA TYR A 105 18.44 -15.28 -1.91
C TYR A 105 19.23 -13.98 -1.86
N GLU A 106 20.37 -13.95 -2.53
CA GLU A 106 21.04 -12.73 -2.94
C GLU A 106 20.32 -12.15 -4.17
N VAL A 107 19.57 -11.07 -3.98
CA VAL A 107 18.74 -10.46 -5.03
C VAL A 107 19.52 -9.38 -5.78
N HIS A 108 19.58 -9.52 -7.11
CA HIS A 108 20.15 -8.52 -8.01
C HIS A 108 19.06 -7.96 -8.94
N LEU A 109 18.84 -6.65 -8.87
CA LEU A 109 17.92 -5.94 -9.75
C LEU A 109 18.66 -5.47 -11.01
N SER A 110 18.07 -5.67 -12.18
CA SER A 110 18.55 -5.08 -13.45
C SER A 110 17.36 -4.67 -14.31
N ARG A 111 17.49 -3.68 -15.19
CA ARG A 111 16.35 -3.29 -16.04
C ARG A 111 16.06 -4.32 -17.12
N TYR A 112 17.08 -4.76 -17.85
CA TYR A 112 16.94 -5.71 -18.94
C TYR A 112 18.04 -6.78 -18.88
N ALA A 113 17.85 -7.90 -19.59
CA ALA A 113 18.81 -9.01 -19.57
C ALA A 113 20.19 -8.58 -20.11
N GLU A 114 20.24 -7.67 -21.09
CA GLU A 114 21.47 -7.15 -21.69
C GLU A 114 22.32 -6.33 -20.70
N THR A 115 21.67 -5.69 -19.74
CA THR A 115 22.34 -4.85 -18.72
C THR A 115 22.85 -5.65 -17.52
N SER A 116 22.45 -6.91 -17.37
CA SER A 116 22.85 -7.73 -16.23
C SER A 116 24.20 -8.40 -16.46
N SER A 117 25.18 -8.15 -15.57
CA SER A 117 26.49 -8.82 -15.61
C SER A 117 26.38 -10.34 -15.41
N PHE A 118 25.41 -10.80 -14.62
CA PHE A 118 25.17 -12.21 -14.32
C PHE A 118 24.61 -13.01 -15.50
N LEU A 119 23.99 -12.33 -16.47
CA LEU A 119 23.36 -12.94 -17.65
C LEU A 119 24.21 -12.81 -18.93
N ARG A 120 25.40 -12.19 -18.85
CA ARG A 120 26.27 -11.95 -20.02
C ARG A 120 27.02 -13.18 -20.53
N SER A 121 27.18 -14.24 -19.72
CA SER A 121 27.88 -15.45 -20.16
C SER A 121 27.09 -16.19 -21.26
N THR A 122 27.70 -16.35 -22.43
CA THR A 122 27.14 -17.08 -23.58
C THR A 122 27.10 -18.60 -23.39
N GLN A 123 27.66 -19.13 -22.29
CA GLN A 123 27.82 -20.57 -22.06
C GLN A 123 26.89 -21.16 -20.99
N GLY A 124 25.89 -20.43 -20.48
CA GLY A 124 24.96 -20.97 -19.46
C GLY A 124 25.58 -21.20 -18.07
N ILE A 125 26.88 -20.92 -17.91
CA ILE A 125 27.62 -20.93 -16.63
C ILE A 125 27.41 -19.58 -15.90
N GLY A 126 26.15 -19.18 -15.75
CA GLY A 126 25.78 -18.01 -14.96
C GLY A 126 25.54 -18.45 -13.53
N GLY A 127 26.26 -17.88 -12.55
CA GLY A 127 26.11 -18.20 -11.12
C GLY A 127 24.80 -17.69 -10.49
N TRP A 128 23.67 -17.87 -11.17
CA TRP A 128 22.32 -17.51 -10.72
C TRP A 128 21.43 -18.74 -10.68
N SER A 129 20.41 -18.72 -9.81
CA SER A 129 19.49 -19.84 -9.59
C SER A 129 18.04 -19.49 -9.95
N LEU A 130 17.65 -18.23 -9.80
CA LEU A 130 16.31 -17.74 -10.13
C LEU A 130 16.41 -16.52 -11.06
N LEU A 131 15.64 -16.51 -12.14
CA LEU A 131 15.47 -15.36 -13.01
C LEU A 131 13.98 -15.01 -13.09
N LEU A 132 13.63 -13.81 -12.67
CA LEU A 132 12.28 -13.27 -12.78
C LEU A 132 12.26 -12.15 -13.80
N CYS A 133 11.42 -12.31 -14.82
CA CYS A 133 11.16 -11.33 -15.86
C CYS A 133 9.82 -10.66 -15.58
N LEU A 134 9.84 -9.41 -15.09
CA LEU A 134 8.62 -8.63 -14.88
C LEU A 134 8.04 -8.16 -16.20
N SER A 135 6.81 -7.65 -16.15
CA SER A 135 6.15 -7.03 -17.29
C SER A 135 7.08 -5.98 -17.94
N THR A 136 7.05 -5.89 -19.27
CA THR A 136 7.96 -5.07 -20.11
C THR A 136 9.41 -5.55 -20.27
N SER A 137 9.88 -6.53 -19.48
CA SER A 137 11.22 -7.13 -19.63
C SER A 137 11.22 -8.48 -20.37
N GLU A 138 10.05 -9.10 -20.55
CA GLU A 138 9.88 -10.46 -21.10
C GLU A 138 10.56 -10.67 -22.45
N GLN A 139 10.43 -9.72 -23.37
CA GLN A 139 11.04 -9.80 -24.71
C GLN A 139 12.57 -9.81 -24.64
N SER A 140 13.15 -9.03 -23.72
CA SER A 140 14.59 -9.05 -23.46
C SER A 140 15.02 -10.42 -22.91
N CYS A 141 14.22 -11.02 -22.01
CA CYS A 141 14.47 -12.37 -21.52
C CYS A 141 14.42 -13.43 -22.63
N LEU A 142 13.34 -13.44 -23.43
CA LEU A 142 13.15 -14.41 -24.52
C LEU A 142 14.25 -14.32 -25.58
N ARG A 143 14.76 -13.11 -25.83
CA ARG A 143 15.85 -12.89 -26.79
C ARG A 143 17.21 -13.33 -26.25
N ARG A 144 17.51 -13.05 -24.98
CA ARG A 144 18.87 -13.21 -24.43
C ARG A 144 19.12 -14.56 -23.79
N ILE A 145 18.10 -15.18 -23.21
CA ILE A 145 18.20 -16.43 -22.46
C ILE A 145 17.98 -17.61 -23.39
N SER A 146 18.94 -18.52 -23.43
CA SER A 146 18.78 -19.79 -24.13
C SER A 146 18.10 -20.80 -23.21
N PHE A 147 16.79 -20.94 -23.34
CA PHE A 147 15.97 -21.89 -22.55
C PHE A 147 16.37 -23.35 -22.77
N SER A 148 17.06 -23.64 -23.88
CA SER A 148 17.65 -24.94 -24.21
C SER A 148 18.96 -25.24 -23.46
N HIS A 149 19.64 -24.23 -22.93
CA HIS A 149 20.94 -24.40 -22.27
C HIS A 149 20.88 -24.03 -20.79
N LEU A 150 19.67 -23.99 -20.21
CA LEU A 150 19.48 -23.76 -18.79
C LEU A 150 20.01 -24.96 -17.99
N GLN A 151 20.71 -24.65 -16.91
CA GLN A 151 21.17 -25.65 -15.94
C GLN A 151 19.97 -26.20 -15.17
N ARG A 152 20.05 -27.45 -14.71
CA ARG A 152 18.94 -28.15 -14.02
C ARG A 152 18.46 -27.46 -12.73
N HIS A 153 19.28 -26.60 -12.14
CA HIS A 153 18.95 -25.84 -10.93
C HIS A 153 18.41 -24.42 -11.22
N GLN A 154 18.39 -23.98 -12.49
CA GLN A 154 17.95 -22.65 -12.89
C GLN A 154 16.43 -22.62 -13.10
N THR A 155 15.79 -21.63 -12.48
CA THR A 155 14.33 -21.40 -12.51
C THR A 155 14.04 -20.09 -13.21
N VAL A 156 13.06 -20.08 -14.14
CA VAL A 156 12.62 -18.88 -14.87
C VAL A 156 11.09 -18.82 -14.90
N ASN A 157 10.50 -17.64 -14.73
CA ASN A 157 9.04 -17.43 -14.75
C ASN A 157 8.44 -17.32 -16.18
N LEU A 158 9.06 -17.94 -17.19
CA LEU A 158 8.60 -17.92 -18.58
C LEU A 158 8.59 -19.34 -19.17
N LEU A 159 7.49 -19.69 -19.84
CA LEU A 159 7.37 -20.91 -20.63
C LEU A 159 7.18 -20.53 -22.11
N PRO A 160 8.25 -20.48 -22.93
CA PRO A 160 8.17 -20.02 -24.32
C PRO A 160 7.09 -20.74 -25.15
N GLY A 161 6.90 -22.04 -24.93
CA GLY A 161 5.87 -22.81 -25.63
C GLY A 161 4.44 -22.36 -25.31
N LEU A 162 4.16 -21.88 -24.10
CA LEU A 162 2.84 -21.33 -23.74
C LEU A 162 2.66 -19.92 -24.27
N ILE A 163 3.70 -19.08 -24.16
CA ILE A 163 3.69 -17.72 -24.74
C ILE A 163 3.42 -17.79 -26.24
N GLU A 164 4.05 -18.74 -26.93
CA GLU A 164 3.83 -18.96 -28.35
C GLU A 164 2.42 -19.48 -28.65
N ALA A 165 1.92 -20.46 -27.89
CA ALA A 165 0.59 -21.04 -28.11
C ALA A 165 -0.54 -20.02 -27.90
N PHE A 166 -0.46 -19.21 -26.84
CA PHE A 166 -1.47 -18.20 -26.49
C PHE A 166 -1.21 -16.82 -27.12
N SER A 167 -0.28 -16.69 -28.07
CA SER A 167 -0.09 -15.39 -28.73
C SER A 167 -1.22 -15.11 -29.73
N ASN A 168 -1.56 -13.84 -29.87
CA ASN A 168 -2.45 -13.32 -30.90
C ASN A 168 -1.81 -13.42 -32.30
N VAL A 169 -2.41 -14.21 -33.21
CA VAL A 169 -1.99 -14.25 -34.63
C VAL A 169 -2.70 -13.19 -35.50
N GLY A 170 -3.64 -12.44 -34.92
CA GLY A 170 -4.48 -11.44 -35.58
C GLY A 170 -5.92 -11.55 -35.10
N GLY A 171 -6.59 -10.42 -34.82
CA GLY A 171 -8.00 -10.41 -34.40
C GLY A 171 -8.32 -11.18 -33.11
N GLY A 172 -7.33 -11.44 -32.25
CA GLY A 172 -7.47 -12.19 -31.00
C GLY A 172 -7.33 -13.71 -31.13
N LEU A 173 -7.18 -14.25 -32.34
CA LEU A 173 -7.10 -15.70 -32.55
C LEU A 173 -5.86 -16.30 -31.88
N CYS A 174 -6.04 -17.39 -31.11
CA CYS A 174 -4.92 -18.10 -30.50
C CYS A 174 -4.15 -18.93 -31.54
N ARG A 175 -2.81 -18.92 -31.48
CA ARG A 175 -1.94 -19.62 -32.45
C ARG A 175 -2.22 -21.12 -32.57
N PHE A 176 -2.57 -21.81 -31.48
CA PHE A 176 -2.78 -23.26 -31.56
C PHE A 176 -3.99 -23.66 -32.43
N TYR A 177 -4.99 -22.78 -32.63
CA TYR A 177 -6.09 -23.01 -33.58
C TYR A 177 -5.66 -22.96 -35.05
N THR A 178 -4.50 -22.39 -35.37
CA THR A 178 -4.01 -22.35 -36.76
C THR A 178 -3.25 -23.60 -37.18
N HIS A 179 -2.67 -24.34 -36.23
CA HIS A 179 -1.78 -25.49 -36.49
C HIS A 179 -2.42 -26.85 -36.23
N SER A 180 -3.52 -26.89 -35.48
CA SER A 180 -4.21 -28.11 -35.11
C SER A 180 -5.51 -28.22 -35.91
N GLN A 181 -5.91 -29.42 -36.33
CA GLN A 181 -7.21 -29.70 -36.97
C GLN A 181 -8.39 -29.53 -35.98
N LEU A 182 -8.30 -28.58 -35.04
CA LEU A 182 -9.30 -28.27 -34.05
C LEU A 182 -10.36 -27.36 -34.70
N THR A 183 -11.58 -27.88 -34.85
CA THR A 183 -12.74 -27.08 -35.25
C THR A 183 -13.14 -26.11 -34.14
N GLU A 184 -13.85 -25.02 -34.48
CA GLU A 184 -14.37 -24.04 -33.50
C GLU A 184 -15.21 -24.67 -32.37
N SER A 185 -15.80 -25.85 -32.62
CA SER A 185 -16.62 -26.62 -31.66
C SER A 185 -15.83 -27.56 -30.74
N SER A 186 -14.51 -27.68 -30.88
CA SER A 186 -13.74 -28.74 -30.20
C SER A 186 -13.28 -28.41 -28.77
N LEU A 187 -13.17 -27.12 -28.43
CA LEU A 187 -12.71 -26.66 -27.11
C LEU A 187 -13.77 -25.77 -26.44
N PRO A 188 -13.93 -25.84 -25.10
CA PRO A 188 -14.81 -24.96 -24.33
C PRO A 188 -14.21 -23.55 -24.16
N MET A 189 -13.85 -22.92 -25.27
CA MET A 189 -13.11 -21.66 -25.34
C MET A 189 -13.48 -20.90 -26.61
N ASN A 190 -13.60 -19.57 -26.51
CA ASN A 190 -13.67 -18.68 -27.66
C ASN A 190 -12.32 -18.71 -28.41
N PRO A 191 -12.28 -19.06 -29.71
CA PRO A 191 -11.03 -19.08 -30.48
C PRO A 191 -10.26 -17.75 -30.48
N HIS A 192 -10.97 -16.63 -30.31
CA HIS A 192 -10.44 -15.26 -30.32
C HIS A 192 -10.03 -14.72 -28.94
N ALA A 193 -9.84 -15.59 -27.95
CA ALA A 193 -9.54 -15.23 -26.57
C ALA A 193 -8.08 -14.82 -26.28
N CYS A 194 -7.17 -14.82 -27.27
CA CYS A 194 -5.73 -14.63 -27.09
C CYS A 194 -5.19 -13.25 -27.49
N GLY A 195 -6.04 -12.24 -27.64
CA GLY A 195 -5.64 -10.87 -27.93
C GLY A 195 -6.15 -9.87 -26.89
N SER A 196 -5.47 -8.74 -26.78
CA SER A 196 -5.95 -7.59 -26.00
C SER A 196 -7.20 -7.01 -26.68
N THR A 197 -8.39 -7.47 -26.29
CA THR A 197 -9.63 -6.85 -26.73
C THR A 197 -9.75 -5.47 -26.07
N ASN A 198 -9.61 -4.40 -26.85
CA ASN A 198 -10.01 -3.04 -26.44
C ASN A 198 -11.54 -2.91 -26.22
N GLN A 199 -12.30 -3.96 -26.50
CA GLN A 199 -13.70 -4.08 -26.08
C GLN A 199 -13.72 -4.47 -24.61
N LYS A 200 -14.26 -3.60 -23.74
CA LYS A 200 -14.74 -4.01 -22.41
C LYS A 200 -15.65 -5.22 -22.62
N LEU A 201 -15.20 -6.41 -22.26
CA LEU A 201 -16.08 -7.57 -22.11
C LEU A 201 -17.14 -7.17 -21.09
N GLN A 202 -18.35 -6.89 -21.56
CA GLN A 202 -19.51 -6.59 -20.72
C GLN A 202 -20.31 -7.87 -20.56
N ILE A 203 -20.86 -8.09 -19.37
CA ILE A 203 -21.85 -9.15 -19.17
C ILE A 203 -23.01 -8.82 -20.12
N PRO A 204 -23.40 -9.68 -21.08
CA PRO A 204 -24.46 -9.36 -22.02
C PRO A 204 -25.75 -9.03 -21.25
N LEU A 205 -26.19 -7.78 -21.30
CA LEU A 205 -27.36 -7.29 -20.56
C LEU A 205 -28.67 -7.36 -21.38
N ASP A 206 -28.56 -7.56 -22.70
CA ASP A 206 -29.61 -7.24 -23.68
C ASP A 206 -30.69 -8.32 -23.92
N SER A 207 -30.98 -9.21 -22.96
CA SER A 207 -31.98 -10.28 -23.20
C SER A 207 -32.96 -10.60 -22.07
N PHE A 208 -33.16 -9.71 -21.09
CA PHE A 208 -34.17 -9.93 -20.05
C PHE A 208 -35.21 -8.80 -20.01
N PRO A 209 -36.50 -9.10 -20.28
CA PRO A 209 -37.59 -8.14 -20.10
C PRO A 209 -37.72 -7.74 -18.62
N ASP A 210 -37.82 -6.43 -18.38
CA ASP A 210 -38.12 -5.81 -17.08
C ASP A 210 -39.49 -6.29 -16.55
N SER A 211 -39.51 -7.39 -15.80
CA SER A 211 -40.49 -7.72 -14.74
C SER A 211 -40.50 -9.22 -14.44
N GLN A 212 -39.46 -9.75 -13.80
CA GLN A 212 -39.53 -11.02 -13.05
C GLN A 212 -38.26 -11.19 -12.19
N ALA A 213 -38.40 -11.89 -11.06
CA ALA A 213 -37.36 -12.14 -10.05
C ALA A 213 -36.00 -12.55 -10.66
N PRO A 214 -34.87 -12.27 -9.98
CA PRO A 214 -33.54 -12.62 -10.50
C PRO A 214 -33.50 -14.13 -10.85
N PRO A 215 -33.02 -14.51 -12.04
CA PRO A 215 -33.07 -15.90 -12.46
C PRO A 215 -32.21 -16.77 -11.51
N PRO A 216 -32.62 -18.01 -11.22
CA PRO A 216 -31.87 -18.96 -10.37
C PRO A 216 -30.56 -19.47 -11.02
N ALA A 217 -30.00 -18.76 -11.99
CA ALA A 217 -28.91 -19.23 -12.84
C ALA A 217 -27.69 -18.31 -12.75
N LEU A 218 -26.53 -18.91 -12.48
CA LEU A 218 -25.25 -18.20 -12.29
C LEU A 218 -24.83 -17.46 -13.57
N VAL A 219 -24.81 -16.13 -13.52
CA VAL A 219 -24.25 -15.26 -14.57
C VAL A 219 -23.13 -14.42 -13.98
N ALA A 220 -21.89 -14.73 -14.36
CA ALA A 220 -20.70 -14.09 -13.81
C ALA A 220 -19.51 -14.20 -14.76
N MET A 221 -18.67 -13.17 -14.78
CA MET A 221 -17.31 -13.26 -15.32
C MET A 221 -16.34 -13.49 -14.17
N VAL A 222 -15.47 -14.48 -14.32
CA VAL A 222 -14.55 -14.93 -13.27
C VAL A 222 -13.14 -15.00 -13.82
N ASN A 223 -12.25 -14.14 -13.34
CA ASN A 223 -10.81 -14.26 -13.60
C ASN A 223 -10.24 -15.26 -12.60
N VAL A 224 -9.60 -16.31 -13.12
CA VAL A 224 -8.91 -17.32 -12.33
C VAL A 224 -7.43 -17.34 -12.70
N TYR A 225 -6.59 -17.62 -11.72
CA TYR A 225 -5.12 -17.57 -11.86
C TYR A 225 -4.56 -18.98 -11.87
N VAL A 226 -3.79 -19.29 -12.90
CA VAL A 226 -3.34 -20.65 -13.20
C VAL A 226 -1.83 -20.66 -13.31
N LEU A 227 -1.18 -21.39 -12.42
CA LEU A 227 0.26 -21.60 -12.42
C LEU A 227 0.60 -22.87 -13.19
N VAL A 228 1.34 -22.75 -14.28
CA VAL A 228 1.85 -23.89 -15.06
C VAL A 228 3.33 -24.07 -14.74
N THR A 229 3.73 -25.27 -14.32
CA THR A 229 5.12 -25.58 -13.92
C THR A 229 5.84 -26.51 -14.90
N SER A 230 5.11 -27.10 -15.85
CA SER A 230 5.68 -27.84 -16.97
C SER A 230 4.64 -27.99 -18.08
N VAL A 231 5.11 -28.06 -19.33
CA VAL A 231 4.28 -28.31 -20.53
C VAL A 231 4.40 -29.76 -21.00
N THR A 232 5.52 -30.42 -20.71
CA THR A 232 5.83 -31.79 -21.17
C THR A 232 6.51 -32.63 -20.08
N PRO A 233 5.75 -33.42 -19.29
CA PRO A 233 4.29 -33.50 -19.25
C PRO A 233 3.67 -32.24 -18.63
N LEU A 234 2.40 -31.94 -18.96
CA LEU A 234 1.70 -30.79 -18.41
C LEU A 234 1.53 -30.95 -16.89
N THR A 235 1.92 -29.93 -16.12
CA THR A 235 1.60 -29.82 -14.69
C THR A 235 1.13 -28.41 -14.40
N SER A 236 -0.05 -28.28 -13.78
CA SER A 236 -0.66 -26.99 -13.51
C SER A 236 -1.49 -26.98 -12.23
N PHE A 237 -1.62 -25.78 -11.66
CA PHE A 237 -2.30 -25.52 -10.40
C PHE A 237 -3.20 -24.29 -10.53
N LEU A 238 -4.35 -24.32 -9.85
CA LEU A 238 -5.35 -23.26 -9.79
C LEU A 238 -5.25 -22.56 -8.44
N HIS A 239 -5.08 -21.24 -8.45
CA HIS A 239 -5.13 -20.42 -7.24
C HIS A 239 -6.56 -20.41 -6.65
N ASP A 240 -6.70 -20.32 -5.33
CA ASP A 240 -8.00 -20.32 -4.66
C ASP A 240 -8.75 -18.99 -4.79
N ILE A 241 -8.04 -17.85 -4.69
CA ILE A 241 -8.54 -16.51 -4.99
C ILE A 241 -8.84 -16.37 -6.48
N SER A 242 -9.99 -15.77 -6.76
CA SER A 242 -10.49 -15.40 -8.08
C SER A 242 -11.06 -13.99 -8.02
N VAL A 243 -11.11 -13.30 -9.16
CA VAL A 243 -11.80 -12.00 -9.26
C VAL A 243 -13.11 -12.19 -9.99
N VAL A 244 -14.22 -11.92 -9.30
CA VAL A 244 -15.57 -12.20 -9.80
C VAL A 244 -16.33 -10.91 -10.06
N MET A 245 -16.85 -10.78 -11.27
CA MET A 245 -17.76 -9.73 -11.71
C MET A 245 -19.15 -10.32 -11.94
N THR A 246 -20.18 -9.76 -11.32
CA THR A 246 -21.58 -10.17 -11.49
C THR A 246 -22.44 -8.99 -11.93
N ILE A 247 -23.70 -9.24 -12.32
CA ILE A 247 -24.65 -8.17 -12.66
C ILE A 247 -24.86 -7.21 -11.47
N GLN A 248 -24.92 -7.75 -10.25
CA GLN A 248 -25.07 -6.97 -9.02
C GLN A 248 -23.78 -6.24 -8.63
N HIS A 249 -22.63 -6.84 -8.94
CA HIS A 249 -21.30 -6.33 -8.61
C HIS A 249 -20.43 -6.23 -9.87
N PRO A 250 -20.67 -5.22 -10.73
CA PRO A 250 -19.98 -5.10 -12.01
C PRO A 250 -18.49 -4.71 -11.86
N ARG A 251 -18.04 -4.38 -10.65
CA ARG A 251 -16.72 -3.82 -10.37
C ARG A 251 -15.67 -4.86 -9.94
N GLY A 252 -15.99 -6.15 -9.94
CA GLY A 252 -15.04 -7.21 -9.59
C GLY A 252 -14.67 -7.27 -8.12
N GLN A 253 -14.78 -8.44 -7.49
CA GLN A 253 -14.38 -8.65 -6.10
C GLN A 253 -13.42 -9.84 -5.98
N PRO A 254 -12.35 -9.72 -5.18
CA PRO A 254 -11.47 -10.84 -4.90
C PRO A 254 -12.17 -11.77 -3.89
N VAL A 255 -12.39 -13.02 -4.28
CA VAL A 255 -13.08 -14.04 -3.48
C VAL A 255 -12.48 -15.41 -3.72
N LYS A 256 -12.56 -16.30 -2.72
CA LYS A 256 -12.27 -17.71 -2.94
C LYS A 256 -13.31 -18.30 -3.87
N LEU A 257 -12.88 -18.91 -4.97
CA LEU A 257 -13.79 -19.41 -6.01
C LEU A 257 -14.83 -20.41 -5.46
N ARG A 258 -14.40 -21.25 -4.50
CA ARG A 258 -15.29 -22.24 -3.86
C ARG A 258 -16.42 -21.57 -3.08
N ASP A 259 -16.08 -20.54 -2.32
CA ASP A 259 -17.02 -19.83 -1.45
C ASP A 259 -18.03 -19.05 -2.30
N PHE A 260 -17.56 -18.39 -3.37
CA PHE A 260 -18.43 -17.73 -4.34
C PHE A 260 -19.44 -18.70 -4.98
N LEU A 261 -18.97 -19.86 -5.44
CA LEU A 261 -19.84 -20.87 -6.04
C LEU A 261 -20.85 -21.43 -5.02
N LEU A 262 -20.46 -21.65 -3.76
CA LEU A 262 -21.36 -22.09 -2.69
C LEU A 262 -22.39 -21.04 -2.29
N GLN A 263 -22.06 -19.75 -2.41
CA GLN A 263 -23.00 -18.66 -2.13
C GLN A 263 -24.11 -18.54 -3.19
N HIS A 264 -23.84 -18.96 -4.42
CA HIS A 264 -24.76 -18.77 -5.56
C HIS A 264 -25.39 -20.07 -6.09
N LEU A 265 -24.85 -21.24 -5.72
CA LEU A 265 -25.32 -22.55 -6.17
C LEU A 265 -25.45 -23.51 -4.99
N ASP A 266 -26.41 -24.45 -5.07
CA ASP A 266 -26.52 -25.54 -4.10
C ASP A 266 -25.21 -26.35 -4.00
N PRO A 267 -24.91 -26.99 -2.86
CA PRO A 267 -23.63 -27.67 -2.65
C PRO A 267 -23.25 -28.65 -3.76
N ALA A 268 -24.18 -29.46 -4.26
CA ALA A 268 -23.91 -30.41 -5.34
C ALA A 268 -23.55 -29.69 -6.67
N ALA A 269 -24.30 -28.65 -7.02
CA ALA A 269 -24.07 -27.84 -8.21
C ALA A 269 -22.78 -27.03 -8.12
N SER A 270 -22.44 -26.50 -6.94
CA SER A 270 -21.17 -25.82 -6.67
C SER A 270 -19.96 -26.73 -6.85
N HIS A 271 -19.99 -27.96 -6.28
CA HIS A 271 -18.94 -28.96 -6.50
C HIS A 271 -18.81 -29.36 -7.97
N GLN A 272 -19.93 -29.47 -8.68
CA GLN A 272 -19.94 -29.74 -10.11
C GLN A 272 -19.35 -28.57 -10.91
N ALA A 273 -19.73 -27.32 -10.60
CA ALA A 273 -19.22 -26.13 -11.27
C ALA A 273 -17.71 -25.98 -11.09
N LEU A 274 -17.18 -26.19 -9.88
CA LEU A 274 -15.74 -26.19 -9.63
C LEU A 274 -15.02 -27.28 -10.44
N ARG A 275 -15.63 -28.47 -10.57
CA ARG A 275 -15.10 -29.55 -11.41
C ARG A 275 -15.07 -29.14 -12.88
N GLN A 276 -16.13 -28.51 -13.37
CA GLN A 276 -16.21 -28.02 -14.75
C GLN A 276 -15.18 -26.94 -15.03
N VAL A 277 -15.01 -25.96 -14.14
CA VAL A 277 -13.94 -24.96 -14.22
C VAL A 277 -12.57 -25.63 -14.43
N LYS A 278 -12.24 -26.60 -13.57
CA LYS A 278 -10.97 -27.33 -13.69
C LYS A 278 -10.86 -28.08 -15.02
N GLN A 279 -11.92 -28.76 -15.45
CA GLN A 279 -11.93 -29.53 -16.70
C GLN A 279 -11.77 -28.63 -17.94
N VAL A 280 -12.47 -27.50 -17.98
CA VAL A 280 -12.44 -26.53 -19.08
C VAL A 280 -11.03 -25.99 -19.26
N ILE A 281 -10.41 -25.48 -18.19
CA ILE A 281 -9.05 -24.93 -18.23
C ILE A 281 -8.04 -26.03 -18.61
N SER A 282 -8.15 -27.23 -18.02
CA SER A 282 -7.24 -28.33 -18.33
C SER A 282 -7.31 -28.78 -19.79
N LYS A 283 -8.49 -28.76 -20.44
CA LYS A 283 -8.60 -29.08 -21.88
C LYS A 283 -7.89 -28.04 -22.74
N VAL A 284 -8.08 -26.76 -22.43
CA VAL A 284 -7.42 -25.65 -23.14
C VAL A 284 -5.91 -25.73 -23.00
N LEU A 285 -5.40 -25.96 -21.78
CA LEU A 285 -3.96 -26.10 -21.54
C LEU A 285 -3.36 -27.33 -22.25
N GLN A 286 -4.09 -28.45 -22.32
CA GLN A 286 -3.63 -29.63 -23.07
C GLN A 286 -3.52 -29.35 -24.58
N ALA A 287 -4.48 -28.62 -25.15
CA ALA A 287 -4.41 -28.21 -26.56
C ALA A 287 -3.22 -27.28 -26.83
N ALA A 288 -3.02 -26.28 -25.96
CA ALA A 288 -1.86 -25.39 -26.02
C ALA A 288 -0.54 -26.18 -25.91
N ALA A 289 -0.43 -27.10 -24.94
CA ALA A 289 0.75 -27.95 -24.75
C ALA A 289 1.01 -28.87 -25.96
N ALA A 290 -0.03 -29.45 -26.55
CA ALA A 290 0.07 -30.33 -27.71
C ALA A 290 0.53 -29.61 -28.99
N SER A 291 0.19 -28.32 -29.11
CA SER A 291 0.57 -27.47 -30.26
C SER A 291 2.05 -27.08 -30.30
N THR A 292 2.76 -27.24 -29.19
CA THR A 292 4.20 -26.93 -29.13
C THR A 292 5.00 -27.84 -30.08
N ASN A 293 5.87 -27.21 -30.88
CA ASN A 293 6.49 -27.81 -32.07
C ASN A 293 7.26 -29.13 -31.75
N LYS A 294 7.07 -30.18 -32.56
CA LYS A 294 7.71 -31.51 -32.33
C LYS A 294 9.25 -31.45 -32.33
N LYS A 295 9.88 -30.50 -33.04
CA LYS A 295 11.34 -30.27 -33.02
C LYS A 295 11.84 -29.72 -31.68
N GLN A 296 11.01 -29.01 -30.91
CA GLN A 296 11.33 -28.51 -29.57
C GLN A 296 11.27 -29.61 -28.51
N ARG A 297 10.57 -30.74 -28.78
CA ARG A 297 10.48 -31.88 -27.84
C ARG A 297 11.81 -32.61 -27.62
N THR A 298 12.75 -32.46 -28.57
CA THR A 298 14.06 -33.13 -28.59
C THR A 298 15.23 -32.23 -28.19
N ILE A 299 15.04 -30.91 -28.09
CA ILE A 299 16.09 -29.96 -27.72
C ILE A 299 15.71 -29.35 -26.37
N SER A 300 16.17 -30.01 -25.30
CA SER A 300 16.41 -29.50 -23.93
C SER A 300 15.28 -28.66 -23.30
N ARG A 301 14.59 -29.28 -22.34
CA ARG A 301 13.45 -28.75 -21.60
C ARG A 301 13.94 -27.91 -20.41
N CYS A 302 13.27 -26.80 -20.14
CA CYS A 302 13.46 -26.13 -18.85
C CYS A 302 12.65 -26.88 -17.77
N VAL A 303 13.35 -27.62 -16.92
CA VAL A 303 12.76 -28.51 -15.90
C VAL A 303 12.07 -27.73 -14.77
N LEU A 304 12.56 -26.54 -14.44
CA LEU A 304 12.08 -25.70 -13.34
C LEU A 304 11.50 -24.36 -13.81
N CYS A 305 11.07 -24.25 -15.07
CA CYS A 305 10.39 -23.05 -15.53
C CYS A 305 8.92 -23.08 -15.11
N PHE A 306 8.35 -21.91 -14.85
CA PHE A 306 6.94 -21.78 -14.51
C PHE A 306 6.34 -20.56 -15.20
N GLN A 307 5.03 -20.49 -15.30
CA GLN A 307 4.35 -19.29 -15.78
C GLN A 307 2.97 -19.17 -15.12
N LEU A 308 2.66 -17.96 -14.65
CA LEU A 308 1.35 -17.63 -14.11
C LEU A 308 0.49 -17.01 -15.22
N LEU A 309 -0.68 -17.59 -15.45
CA LEU A 309 -1.63 -17.21 -16.49
C LEU A 309 -2.93 -16.71 -15.87
N THR A 310 -3.64 -15.83 -16.57
CA THR A 310 -4.99 -15.39 -16.19
C THR A 310 -5.99 -15.93 -17.19
N PHE A 311 -6.99 -16.67 -16.70
CA PHE A 311 -8.11 -17.15 -17.51
C PHE A 311 -9.38 -16.40 -17.10
N THR A 312 -10.04 -15.77 -18.07
CA THR A 312 -11.37 -15.16 -17.87
C THR A 312 -12.43 -16.15 -18.31
N LEU A 313 -13.26 -16.56 -17.35
CA LEU A 313 -14.35 -17.51 -17.54
C LEU A 313 -15.69 -16.79 -17.54
N LEU A 314 -16.57 -17.14 -18.48
CA LEU A 314 -17.94 -16.67 -18.50
C LEU A 314 -18.89 -17.80 -18.07
N PHE A 315 -19.63 -17.56 -16.99
CA PHE A 315 -20.81 -18.33 -16.64
C PHE A 315 -22.03 -17.64 -17.26
N SER A 316 -22.73 -18.34 -18.15
CA SER A 316 -23.95 -17.88 -18.81
C SER A 316 -25.09 -18.82 -18.44
N SER A 317 -25.58 -18.72 -17.19
CA SER A 317 -26.66 -19.55 -16.63
C SER A 317 -26.41 -21.07 -16.61
N SER A 318 -25.18 -21.51 -16.85
CA SER A 318 -24.73 -22.90 -16.86
C SER A 318 -23.67 -23.14 -15.79
N VAL A 319 -23.60 -24.35 -15.23
CA VAL A 319 -22.50 -24.79 -14.34
C VAL A 319 -21.18 -25.00 -15.09
N THR A 320 -21.23 -25.06 -16.43
CA THR A 320 -20.03 -25.22 -17.28
C THR A 320 -19.67 -23.87 -17.88
N PRO A 321 -18.53 -23.27 -17.48
CA PRO A 321 -18.12 -21.98 -18.02
C PRO A 321 -17.45 -22.13 -19.39
N VAL A 322 -17.36 -21.01 -20.13
CA VAL A 322 -16.58 -20.89 -21.36
C VAL A 322 -15.40 -19.95 -21.14
N VAL A 323 -14.22 -20.29 -21.66
CA VAL A 323 -13.06 -19.39 -21.63
C VAL A 323 -13.25 -18.29 -22.68
N VAL A 324 -13.26 -17.03 -22.25
CA VAL A 324 -13.47 -15.87 -23.14
C VAL A 324 -12.21 -15.03 -23.35
N GLN A 325 -11.25 -15.10 -22.43
CA GLN A 325 -9.95 -14.45 -22.56
C GLN A 325 -8.87 -15.26 -21.83
N VAL A 326 -7.65 -15.26 -22.36
CA VAL A 326 -6.45 -15.81 -21.70
C VAL A 326 -5.32 -14.80 -21.82
N ASP A 327 -4.81 -14.32 -20.68
CA ASP A 327 -3.63 -13.46 -20.62
C ASP A 327 -2.42 -14.28 -20.16
N THR A 328 -1.29 -14.13 -20.86
CA THR A 328 -0.02 -14.80 -20.52
C THR A 328 0.70 -14.19 -19.32
N GLN A 329 0.09 -13.17 -18.71
CA GLN A 329 0.56 -12.44 -17.54
C GLN A 329 -0.54 -12.41 -16.47
N LEU A 330 -0.17 -12.06 -15.24
CA LEU A 330 -1.12 -11.83 -14.17
C LEU A 330 -1.90 -10.54 -14.45
N ASN A 331 -3.21 -10.69 -14.67
CA ASN A 331 -4.12 -9.59 -14.96
C ASN A 331 -5.26 -9.54 -13.94
N VAL A 332 -5.32 -8.44 -13.19
CA VAL A 332 -6.33 -8.18 -12.17
C VAL A 332 -7.25 -7.00 -12.53
N SER A 333 -7.22 -6.56 -13.80
CA SER A 333 -7.89 -5.32 -14.28
C SER A 333 -9.42 -5.34 -14.18
N GLY A 334 -10.03 -6.47 -13.82
CA GLY A 334 -11.47 -6.61 -13.57
C GLY A 334 -11.92 -6.14 -12.18
N LEU A 335 -10.99 -5.85 -11.27
CA LEU A 335 -11.26 -5.32 -9.92
C LEU A 335 -11.67 -3.84 -9.94
N SER A 336 -12.16 -3.35 -8.80
CA SER A 336 -12.74 -2.01 -8.67
C SER A 336 -11.78 -0.89 -9.10
N ASN A 337 -12.28 0.31 -9.37
CA ASN A 337 -11.46 1.49 -9.67
C ASN A 337 -10.49 1.86 -8.54
N ASP A 338 -10.58 1.25 -7.36
CA ASP A 338 -9.60 1.45 -6.31
C ASP A 338 -8.29 0.73 -6.65
N ALA A 339 -7.30 1.50 -7.08
CA ALA A 339 -5.97 1.02 -7.46
C ALA A 339 -5.31 0.14 -6.38
N PHE A 340 -5.63 0.35 -5.10
CA PHE A 340 -5.06 -0.45 -4.03
C PHE A 340 -5.56 -1.89 -3.99
N ASP A 341 -6.85 -2.16 -4.25
CA ASP A 341 -7.37 -3.54 -4.23
C ASP A 341 -6.73 -4.38 -5.35
N GLN A 342 -6.52 -3.76 -6.51
CA GLN A 342 -5.80 -4.37 -7.63
C GLN A 342 -4.37 -4.73 -7.23
N GLN A 343 -3.64 -3.77 -6.67
CA GLN A 343 -2.25 -3.96 -6.28
C GLN A 343 -2.10 -4.99 -5.16
N ILE A 344 -2.94 -4.94 -4.13
CA ILE A 344 -2.93 -5.92 -3.03
C ILE A 344 -3.20 -7.33 -3.54
N THR A 345 -4.26 -7.51 -4.35
CA THR A 345 -4.62 -8.83 -4.87
C THR A 345 -3.49 -9.40 -5.72
N LYS A 346 -2.86 -8.57 -6.56
CA LYS A 346 -1.72 -8.95 -7.38
C LYS A 346 -0.54 -9.39 -6.51
N ASP A 347 -0.16 -8.56 -5.54
CA ASP A 347 0.99 -8.82 -4.65
C ASP A 347 0.80 -10.10 -3.83
N LEU A 348 -0.43 -10.38 -3.36
CA LEU A 348 -0.77 -11.62 -2.65
C LEU A 348 -0.56 -12.86 -3.54
N ILE A 349 -1.10 -12.87 -4.76
CA ILE A 349 -0.96 -14.02 -5.67
C ILE A 349 0.50 -14.26 -6.04
N LEU A 350 1.29 -13.19 -6.21
CA LEU A 350 2.72 -13.29 -6.49
C LEU A 350 3.51 -13.84 -5.30
N GLU A 351 3.23 -13.37 -4.08
CA GLU A 351 3.82 -13.88 -2.83
C GLU A 351 3.51 -15.38 -2.65
N ASP A 352 2.25 -15.78 -2.82
CA ASP A 352 1.81 -17.17 -2.77
C ASP A 352 2.50 -18.04 -3.83
N THR A 353 2.71 -17.49 -5.03
CA THR A 353 3.43 -18.19 -6.12
C THR A 353 4.88 -18.48 -5.72
N LEU A 354 5.58 -17.51 -5.14
CA LEU A 354 6.96 -17.68 -4.69
C LEU A 354 7.04 -18.70 -3.56
N HIS A 355 6.19 -18.59 -2.53
CA HIS A 355 6.17 -19.53 -1.41
C HIS A 355 5.81 -20.96 -1.84
N PHE A 356 4.95 -21.11 -2.84
CA PHE A 356 4.59 -22.42 -3.38
C PHE A 356 5.74 -23.07 -4.16
N LEU A 357 6.44 -22.29 -5.00
CA LEU A 357 7.49 -22.80 -5.89
C LEU A 357 8.86 -22.93 -5.23
N LEU A 358 9.17 -22.06 -4.26
CA LEU A 358 10.49 -21.91 -3.65
C LEU A 358 10.43 -22.31 -2.16
N PRO A 359 10.51 -23.61 -1.82
CA PRO A 359 10.48 -24.02 -0.42
C PRO A 359 11.68 -23.44 0.39
N PRO A 360 11.54 -23.27 1.72
CA PRO A 360 12.62 -22.79 2.59
C PRO A 360 13.80 -23.75 2.65
N LEU A 361 15.02 -23.24 2.89
CA LEU A 361 16.27 -24.02 2.99
C LEU A 361 16.20 -25.21 3.97
N SER A 362 15.37 -25.13 5.01
CA SER A 362 15.12 -26.23 5.96
C SER A 362 14.50 -27.48 5.33
N HIS A 363 13.84 -27.35 4.18
CA HIS A 363 13.29 -28.46 3.38
C HIS A 363 14.08 -28.77 2.11
N LEU A 364 15.07 -27.94 1.76
CA LEU A 364 15.68 -27.90 0.42
C LEU A 364 17.19 -28.12 0.40
N SER A 365 17.78 -28.67 1.48
CA SER A 365 19.21 -28.99 1.55
C SER A 365 19.66 -30.10 0.59
N SER A 366 19.06 -30.28 -0.60
CA SER A 366 19.42 -31.37 -1.51
C SER A 366 19.36 -31.12 -3.02
N HIS A 367 19.08 -29.91 -3.53
CA HIS A 367 18.80 -29.76 -4.98
C HIS A 367 19.70 -28.85 -5.80
N THR A 368 20.83 -28.37 -5.26
CA THR A 368 21.77 -27.52 -6.01
C THR A 368 23.16 -28.12 -6.29
N HIS A 369 23.41 -29.39 -5.95
CA HIS A 369 24.75 -30.00 -6.13
C HIS A 369 24.77 -31.43 -6.73
N LEU A 370 23.83 -31.80 -7.61
CA LEU A 370 23.96 -33.04 -8.39
C LEU A 370 24.95 -32.92 -9.58
N SER A 371 25.58 -31.77 -9.77
CA SER A 371 26.71 -31.58 -10.69
C SER A 371 28.02 -31.48 -9.91
N SER A 372 28.41 -32.54 -9.20
CA SER A 372 29.83 -32.78 -8.90
C SER A 372 30.39 -33.68 -9.99
N GLU A 373 31.14 -33.09 -10.91
CA GLU A 373 32.10 -33.82 -11.74
C GLU A 373 33.16 -34.43 -10.81
N ARG A 374 32.87 -35.60 -10.23
CA ARG A 374 33.80 -36.62 -9.69
C ARG A 374 33.01 -37.56 -8.80
N GLU A 375 32.44 -38.58 -9.43
CA GLU A 375 32.14 -39.95 -8.96
C GLU A 375 30.90 -40.43 -9.69
N GLY A 376 31.12 -41.31 -10.68
CA GLY A 376 30.07 -41.96 -11.44
C GLY A 376 29.27 -42.92 -10.59
N SER A 377 28.42 -42.41 -9.70
CA SER A 377 27.32 -43.19 -9.14
C SER A 377 26.13 -43.08 -10.07
N GLN A 378 25.94 -44.14 -10.85
CA GLN A 378 24.94 -44.31 -11.89
C GLN A 378 23.52 -44.33 -11.30
N TYR A 379 22.94 -43.17 -10.97
CA TYR A 379 21.51 -43.05 -10.64
C TYR A 379 20.58 -43.03 -11.87
N GLY A 380 21.05 -43.56 -13.01
CA GLY A 380 20.32 -43.70 -14.27
C GLY A 380 20.46 -45.10 -14.90
N GLY A 381 20.53 -46.16 -14.07
CA GLY A 381 20.52 -47.54 -14.53
C GLY A 381 19.15 -48.21 -14.35
N CYS A 382 18.67 -48.94 -15.37
CA CYS A 382 17.41 -49.69 -15.37
C CYS A 382 17.39 -50.93 -14.42
N THR A 383 18.16 -50.93 -13.33
CA THR A 383 18.39 -52.09 -12.46
C THR A 383 17.65 -51.98 -11.12
N GLY A 384 16.40 -51.52 -11.16
CA GLY A 384 15.51 -51.40 -9.99
C GLY A 384 14.21 -52.20 -10.16
N THR A 385 13.67 -52.72 -9.06
CA THR A 385 12.50 -53.63 -8.96
C THR A 385 11.16 -53.14 -9.50
N LEU A 386 11.11 -51.95 -10.14
CA LEU A 386 9.91 -51.33 -10.70
C LEU A 386 9.91 -51.21 -12.24
N GLY A 387 11.02 -51.52 -12.93
CA GLY A 387 11.05 -51.68 -14.39
C GLY A 387 10.87 -50.42 -15.25
N ILE A 388 10.94 -49.20 -14.69
CA ILE A 388 10.78 -47.92 -15.42
C ILE A 388 12.15 -47.25 -15.58
N CYS A 389 12.56 -46.97 -16.81
CA CYS A 389 13.78 -46.21 -17.11
C CYS A 389 13.43 -44.72 -17.30
N LEU A 390 13.74 -43.89 -16.31
CA LEU A 390 13.53 -42.43 -16.35
C LEU A 390 14.85 -41.73 -16.69
N SER A 391 14.79 -40.69 -17.52
CA SER A 391 15.91 -39.75 -17.65
C SER A 391 16.06 -38.88 -16.40
N GLU A 392 17.23 -38.27 -16.22
CA GLU A 392 17.52 -37.44 -15.05
C GLU A 392 16.57 -36.22 -14.95
N ASP A 393 16.23 -35.60 -16.08
CA ASP A 393 15.28 -34.48 -16.12
C ASP A 393 13.85 -34.91 -15.75
N GLU A 394 13.44 -36.11 -16.16
CA GLU A 394 12.13 -36.68 -15.81
C GLU A 394 12.04 -37.05 -14.33
N PHE A 395 13.15 -37.56 -13.78
CA PHE A 395 13.26 -37.83 -12.35
C PHE A 395 13.18 -36.53 -11.52
N LEU A 396 13.88 -35.48 -11.94
CA LEU A 396 13.82 -34.17 -11.28
C LEU A 396 12.42 -33.56 -11.33
N LEU A 397 11.71 -33.70 -12.45
CA LEU A 397 10.34 -33.24 -12.60
C LEU A 397 9.38 -33.97 -11.64
N LEU A 398 9.53 -35.30 -11.49
CA LEU A 398 8.74 -36.07 -10.52
C LEU A 398 8.99 -35.64 -9.08
N LEU A 399 10.26 -35.41 -8.74
CA LEU A 399 10.65 -34.99 -7.40
C LEU A 399 10.12 -33.59 -7.08
N HIS A 400 10.24 -32.67 -8.04
CA HIS A 400 9.70 -31.31 -7.90
C HIS A 400 8.18 -31.34 -7.76
N PHE A 401 7.46 -32.09 -8.60
CA PHE A 401 6.01 -32.22 -8.50
C PHE A 401 5.58 -32.82 -7.16
N GLN A 402 6.28 -33.86 -6.68
CA GLN A 402 6.01 -34.43 -5.36
C GLN A 402 6.19 -33.41 -4.24
N LEU A 403 7.21 -32.55 -4.32
CA LEU A 403 7.44 -31.49 -3.36
C LEU A 403 6.28 -30.49 -3.36
N LEU A 404 5.84 -30.03 -4.54
CA LEU A 404 4.68 -29.14 -4.67
C LEU A 404 3.40 -29.76 -4.08
N MET A 405 3.20 -31.07 -4.24
CA MET A 405 2.06 -31.79 -3.67
C MET A 405 2.10 -31.91 -2.13
N LYS A 406 3.28 -31.75 -1.51
CA LYS A 406 3.44 -31.71 -0.04
C LYS A 406 3.28 -30.30 0.52
N THR A 407 3.57 -29.28 -0.28
CA THR A 407 3.54 -27.89 0.16
C THR A 407 2.10 -27.46 0.44
N SER A 408 1.85 -26.98 1.66
CA SER A 408 0.60 -26.31 2.02
C SER A 408 0.55 -24.95 1.32
N SER A 409 -0.48 -24.69 0.51
CA SER A 409 -0.56 -23.50 -0.34
C SER A 409 -2.01 -23.15 -0.73
N ALA A 410 -2.21 -21.90 -1.18
CA ALA A 410 -3.40 -21.43 -1.88
C ALA A 410 -3.62 -22.09 -3.25
N PHE A 411 -2.59 -22.74 -3.81
CA PHE A 411 -2.67 -23.44 -5.09
C PHE A 411 -3.22 -24.86 -4.94
N GLN A 412 -4.21 -25.19 -5.76
CA GLN A 412 -4.80 -26.52 -5.85
C GLN A 412 -4.40 -27.21 -7.16
N PRO A 413 -4.15 -28.53 -7.17
CA PRO A 413 -3.90 -29.26 -8.41
C PRO A 413 -5.02 -29.05 -9.43
N LEU A 414 -4.61 -28.74 -10.67
CA LEU A 414 -5.47 -28.55 -11.84
C LEU A 414 -5.23 -29.65 -12.88
N TYR A 415 -3.97 -29.94 -13.19
CA TYR A 415 -3.57 -31.06 -14.06
C TYR A 415 -2.19 -31.62 -13.63
N PRO A 416 -1.96 -32.95 -13.66
CA PRO A 416 -2.94 -34.02 -13.89
C PRO A 416 -4.08 -33.98 -12.84
N SER A 417 -5.25 -34.51 -13.21
CA SER A 417 -6.43 -34.48 -12.33
C SER A 417 -7.06 -35.85 -12.23
N VAL A 418 -7.07 -36.42 -11.03
CA VAL A 418 -7.75 -37.69 -10.75
C VAL A 418 -9.22 -37.43 -10.44
N SER A 419 -10.11 -37.86 -11.34
CA SER A 419 -11.55 -37.94 -11.09
C SER A 419 -11.85 -39.08 -10.12
N SER A 420 -12.79 -38.91 -9.19
CA SER A 420 -13.22 -39.97 -8.26
C SER A 420 -13.81 -41.21 -8.97
N SER A 421 -14.13 -41.10 -10.26
CA SER A 421 -14.71 -42.14 -11.11
C SER A 421 -13.75 -42.74 -12.15
N SER A 422 -12.49 -42.28 -12.27
CA SER A 422 -11.57 -42.84 -13.27
C SER A 422 -11.07 -44.22 -12.84
N SER A 423 -11.23 -45.20 -13.73
CA SER A 423 -10.62 -46.54 -13.60
C SER A 423 -9.13 -46.42 -13.29
N LEU A 424 -8.60 -47.35 -12.48
CA LEU A 424 -7.17 -47.35 -12.17
C LEU A 424 -6.37 -47.47 -13.47
N PRO A 425 -5.31 -46.65 -13.68
CA PRO A 425 -4.33 -46.94 -14.72
C PRO A 425 -3.81 -48.36 -14.50
N CYS A 426 -3.95 -49.24 -15.49
CA CYS A 426 -3.63 -50.67 -15.32
C CYS A 426 -2.11 -50.94 -15.28
N SER A 427 -1.26 -49.94 -15.49
CA SER A 427 0.20 -50.09 -15.53
C SER A 427 0.95 -48.83 -15.05
N LEU A 428 2.19 -49.03 -14.62
CA LEU A 428 3.20 -48.01 -14.27
C LEU A 428 4.15 -47.80 -15.47
N SER A 429 3.64 -47.45 -16.66
CA SER A 429 4.49 -47.47 -17.88
C SER A 429 5.15 -46.13 -18.20
N ASP A 430 4.45 -45.00 -18.01
CA ASP A 430 4.92 -43.69 -18.51
C ASP A 430 4.90 -42.57 -17.45
N LEU A 431 5.67 -41.50 -17.68
CA LEU A 431 5.83 -40.37 -16.78
C LEU A 431 4.51 -39.65 -16.38
N PRO A 432 3.52 -39.41 -17.28
CA PRO A 432 2.23 -38.85 -16.89
C PRO A 432 1.43 -39.73 -15.92
N ASP A 433 1.55 -41.06 -16.03
CA ASP A 433 0.89 -42.00 -15.12
C ASP A 433 1.48 -41.90 -13.71
N LEU A 434 2.81 -41.74 -13.61
CA LEU A 434 3.50 -41.53 -12.34
C LEU A 434 3.05 -40.24 -11.64
N LEU A 435 2.93 -39.14 -12.37
CA LEU A 435 2.44 -37.86 -11.83
C LEU A 435 1.00 -37.99 -11.31
N THR A 436 0.13 -38.64 -12.09
CA THR A 436 -1.26 -38.90 -11.71
C THR A 436 -1.35 -39.75 -10.44
N GLN A 437 -0.46 -40.74 -10.28
CA GLN A 437 -0.39 -41.55 -9.07
C GLN A 437 0.12 -40.78 -7.85
N ILE A 438 1.09 -39.88 -8.00
CA ILE A 438 1.56 -38.98 -6.94
C ILE A 438 0.41 -38.07 -6.48
N GLU A 439 -0.31 -37.44 -7.41
CA GLU A 439 -1.48 -36.60 -7.10
C GLU A 439 -2.53 -37.38 -6.30
N ARG A 440 -2.88 -38.59 -6.78
CA ARG A 440 -3.85 -39.48 -6.12
C ARG A 440 -3.43 -39.84 -4.70
N PHE A 441 -2.14 -40.14 -4.48
CA PHE A 441 -1.61 -40.52 -3.17
C PHE A 441 -1.79 -39.39 -2.15
N TYR A 442 -1.36 -38.17 -2.48
CA TYR A 442 -1.47 -37.03 -1.57
C TYR A 442 -2.93 -36.61 -1.36
N LYS A 443 -3.79 -36.68 -2.39
CA LYS A 443 -5.24 -36.44 -2.26
C LYS A 443 -5.91 -37.41 -1.29
N LEU A 444 -5.56 -38.70 -1.33
CA LEU A 444 -6.08 -39.72 -0.41
C LEU A 444 -5.54 -39.54 1.02
N LYS A 445 -4.28 -39.11 1.17
CA LYS A 445 -3.67 -38.82 2.48
C LYS A 445 -4.38 -37.66 3.17
N THR A 446 -4.67 -36.58 2.44
CA THR A 446 -5.44 -35.44 2.95
C THR A 446 -6.85 -35.85 3.39
N ASN A 447 -7.55 -36.68 2.59
CA ASN A 447 -8.89 -37.17 2.94
C ASN A 447 -8.92 -38.10 4.17
N ARG A 448 -7.83 -38.83 4.46
CA ARG A 448 -7.71 -39.69 5.67
C ARG A 448 -7.38 -38.90 6.93
N SER A 449 -6.74 -37.74 6.80
CA SER A 449 -6.41 -36.85 7.92
C SER A 449 -7.65 -36.18 8.54
N CYS A 450 -8.79 -36.14 7.84
CA CYS A 450 -10.08 -35.61 8.35
C CYS A 450 -10.83 -36.57 9.30
N ARG A 451 -10.19 -37.64 9.82
CA ARG A 451 -10.83 -38.61 10.74
C ARG A 451 -10.14 -38.75 12.10
N THR A 452 -9.24 -37.84 12.45
CA THR A 452 -8.68 -37.74 13.80
C THR A 452 -8.95 -36.33 14.31
N ASP A 453 -9.67 -36.25 15.43
CA ASP A 453 -9.97 -35.04 16.17
C ASP A 453 -8.67 -34.35 16.61
N GLU A 454 -8.17 -33.44 15.78
CA GLU A 454 -7.30 -32.33 16.19
C GLU A 454 -7.83 -31.04 15.55
N PRO A 455 -7.85 -29.92 16.29
CA PRO A 455 -8.42 -28.67 15.79
C PRO A 455 -7.57 -28.12 14.64
N PRO A 456 -8.20 -27.49 13.62
CA PRO A 456 -7.52 -27.08 12.40
C PRO A 456 -6.48 -25.99 12.69
N SER A 457 -5.22 -26.25 12.34
CA SER A 457 -4.17 -25.24 12.32
C SER A 457 -4.49 -24.17 11.28
N GLN A 458 -4.54 -22.93 11.75
CA GLN A 458 -4.87 -21.71 11.02
C GLN A 458 -4.01 -21.52 9.77
N GLN A 459 -4.62 -21.56 8.59
CA GLN A 459 -4.13 -20.89 7.39
C GLN A 459 -4.77 -19.49 7.34
N PRO A 460 -4.06 -18.43 6.90
CA PRO A 460 -4.62 -17.09 6.83
C PRO A 460 -5.73 -17.05 5.77
N ALA A 461 -6.98 -16.96 6.23
CA ALA A 461 -8.11 -16.72 5.36
C ALA A 461 -8.14 -15.24 4.94
N LEU A 462 -8.06 -14.97 3.64
CA LEU A 462 -8.79 -13.84 3.07
C LEU A 462 -10.25 -14.29 2.90
N SER A 463 -11.02 -14.07 3.97
CA SER A 463 -12.46 -13.97 3.92
C SER A 463 -12.83 -12.53 4.28
N SER A 464 -13.73 -11.95 3.50
CA SER A 464 -14.38 -10.66 3.77
C SER A 464 -15.45 -10.78 4.87
N SER A 465 -15.25 -11.67 5.83
CA SER A 465 -16.05 -11.78 7.05
C SER A 465 -15.12 -11.56 8.22
N GLN A 466 -15.56 -10.74 9.17
CA GLN A 466 -14.85 -10.44 10.40
C GLN A 466 -14.64 -11.72 11.20
N ASP A 467 -13.56 -12.48 10.96
CA ASP A 467 -13.20 -13.59 11.84
C ASP A 467 -12.63 -13.03 13.14
N GLU A 468 -13.28 -13.38 14.25
CA GLU A 468 -12.89 -13.10 15.63
C GLU A 468 -11.69 -13.97 16.03
N GLY A 469 -10.55 -13.75 15.35
CA GLY A 469 -9.26 -14.33 15.69
C GLY A 469 -8.39 -13.35 16.48
N VAL A 470 -7.47 -13.88 17.30
CA VAL A 470 -6.43 -13.09 17.96
C VAL A 470 -5.37 -12.67 16.94
N CYS A 471 -4.90 -11.42 17.00
CA CYS A 471 -3.81 -10.93 16.16
C CYS A 471 -2.47 -11.58 16.55
N VAL A 472 -2.11 -12.69 15.87
CA VAL A 472 -0.89 -13.48 16.17
C VAL A 472 0.40 -12.83 15.63
N ASP A 473 0.32 -12.14 14.50
CA ASP A 473 1.47 -11.49 13.86
C ASP A 473 1.18 -10.00 13.60
N PRO A 474 1.65 -9.09 14.47
CA PRO A 474 1.37 -7.66 14.40
C PRO A 474 2.28 -6.92 13.39
N HIS A 475 2.74 -7.61 12.35
CA HIS A 475 3.52 -7.00 11.29
C HIS A 475 2.67 -6.54 10.11
N LEU A 476 3.13 -5.50 9.43
CA LEU A 476 2.57 -5.08 8.15
C LEU A 476 3.18 -5.93 7.05
N ARG A 477 2.33 -6.38 6.11
CA ARG A 477 2.75 -7.00 4.86
C ARG A 477 3.28 -5.95 3.89
N GLN A 478 2.63 -4.78 3.79
CA GLN A 478 3.07 -3.69 2.91
C GLN A 478 2.37 -2.36 3.28
N ILE A 479 2.95 -1.22 2.88
CA ILE A 479 2.31 0.10 2.95
C ILE A 479 2.07 0.60 1.51
N TYR A 480 0.81 0.61 1.07
CA TYR A 480 0.42 1.13 -0.24
C TYR A 480 0.13 2.62 -0.17
N THR A 481 0.59 3.38 -1.15
CA THR A 481 0.44 4.84 -1.21
C THR A 481 0.10 5.31 -2.62
N ASP A 482 -0.71 6.36 -2.71
CA ASP A 482 -1.06 7.06 -3.95
C ASP A 482 -0.98 8.59 -3.74
N PRO A 483 -0.10 9.31 -4.45
CA PRO A 483 0.91 8.78 -5.37
C PRO A 483 1.92 7.85 -4.66
N PRO A 484 2.59 6.93 -5.39
CA PRO A 484 3.56 6.01 -4.79
C PRO A 484 4.72 6.76 -4.11
N LEU A 485 4.90 6.51 -2.81
CA LEU A 485 5.99 7.08 -2.03
C LEU A 485 7.24 6.20 -2.08
N ILE A 486 8.41 6.84 -2.23
CA ILE A 486 9.71 6.18 -2.07
C ILE A 486 10.06 6.18 -0.57
N LEU A 487 9.80 5.07 0.11
CA LEU A 487 10.12 4.91 1.52
C LEU A 487 11.63 4.70 1.73
N THR A 488 12.20 5.42 2.68
CA THR A 488 13.60 5.31 3.12
C THR A 488 13.64 4.95 4.62
N PRO A 489 14.19 3.78 5.01
CA PRO A 489 14.64 2.70 4.11
C PRO A 489 13.46 2.08 3.33
N PRO A 490 13.71 1.28 2.28
CA PRO A 490 12.67 0.51 1.60
C PRO A 490 11.84 -0.31 2.60
N PHE A 491 10.57 -0.54 2.30
CA PHE A 491 9.66 -1.19 3.24
C PHE A 491 10.20 -2.55 3.69
N HIS A 492 10.23 -2.78 5.00
CA HIS A 492 10.55 -4.05 5.61
C HIS A 492 9.69 -4.27 6.86
N PRO A 493 9.01 -5.41 7.04
CA PRO A 493 8.06 -5.60 8.14
C PRO A 493 8.62 -5.29 9.54
N LEU A 494 9.91 -5.53 9.77
CA LEU A 494 10.58 -5.26 11.05
C LEU A 494 10.91 -3.77 11.29
N VAL A 495 10.93 -2.93 10.25
CA VAL A 495 11.23 -1.50 10.36
C VAL A 495 9.93 -0.75 10.65
N LYS A 496 9.95 0.08 11.71
CA LYS A 496 8.77 0.80 12.21
C LYS A 496 8.78 2.30 11.88
N GLU A 497 9.87 2.84 11.35
CA GLU A 497 9.98 4.26 11.00
C GLU A 497 10.46 4.40 9.55
N TYR A 498 9.73 5.21 8.77
CA TYR A 498 10.00 5.46 7.37
C TYR A 498 9.99 6.96 7.08
N ARG A 499 10.79 7.36 6.10
CA ARG A 499 10.84 8.72 5.57
C ARG A 499 10.54 8.71 4.08
N ALA A 500 9.81 9.70 3.61
CA ALA A 500 9.53 9.92 2.20
C ALA A 500 9.60 11.41 1.88
N GLU A 501 10.16 11.75 0.72
CA GLU A 501 10.20 13.12 0.21
C GLU A 501 9.25 13.25 -0.98
N VAL A 502 8.49 14.33 -1.03
CA VAL A 502 7.54 14.62 -2.10
C VAL A 502 7.70 16.04 -2.61
N THR A 503 7.39 16.22 -3.90
CA THR A 503 7.50 17.52 -4.57
C THR A 503 6.50 18.53 -4.00
N PHE A 504 6.77 19.82 -4.25
CA PHE A 504 5.89 20.91 -3.87
C PHE A 504 4.42 20.70 -4.31
N ASP A 505 4.14 20.11 -5.47
CA ASP A 505 2.76 19.96 -5.96
C ASP A 505 1.99 18.77 -5.35
N THR A 506 2.67 17.89 -4.60
CA THR A 506 2.03 16.75 -3.91
C THR A 506 1.34 17.23 -2.62
N MET A 507 0.10 17.70 -2.72
CA MET A 507 -0.68 18.21 -1.58
C MET A 507 -1.41 17.12 -0.79
N THR A 508 -1.63 15.94 -1.38
CA THR A 508 -2.32 14.82 -0.74
C THR A 508 -1.60 13.52 -0.97
N VAL A 509 -1.66 12.63 0.02
CA VAL A 509 -1.24 11.24 -0.12
C VAL A 509 -2.33 10.35 0.46
N ARG A 510 -2.83 9.43 -0.34
CA ARG A 510 -3.69 8.34 0.11
C ARG A 510 -2.81 7.19 0.59
N ILE A 511 -3.12 6.62 1.75
CA ILE A 511 -2.33 5.52 2.34
C ILE A 511 -3.25 4.37 2.75
N ARG A 512 -2.82 3.14 2.45
CA ARG A 512 -3.47 1.88 2.85
C ARG A 512 -2.40 0.89 3.31
N PRO A 513 -2.22 0.71 4.63
CA PRO A 513 -1.36 -0.35 5.17
C PRO A 513 -2.11 -1.69 5.15
N GLU A 514 -1.40 -2.76 4.79
CA GLU A 514 -1.95 -4.12 4.78
C GLU A 514 -1.25 -4.97 5.84
N PRO A 515 -1.98 -5.63 6.76
CA PRO A 515 -1.40 -6.50 7.78
C PRO A 515 -0.98 -7.86 7.18
N VAL A 516 -0.03 -8.54 7.84
CA VAL A 516 0.33 -9.93 7.50
C VAL A 516 -0.81 -10.88 7.84
N SER A 517 -1.37 -10.75 9.06
CA SER A 517 -2.50 -11.54 9.54
C SER A 517 -3.82 -10.80 9.31
N SER A 518 -4.80 -11.49 8.72
CA SER A 518 -6.16 -10.97 8.51
C SER A 518 -6.94 -10.72 9.81
N ALA A 519 -6.50 -11.32 10.93
CA ALA A 519 -7.07 -11.07 12.25
C ALA A 519 -6.68 -9.69 12.82
N CYS A 520 -5.54 -9.13 12.38
CA CYS A 520 -5.07 -7.83 12.87
C CYS A 520 -5.84 -6.68 12.21
N ARG A 521 -6.17 -5.66 13.01
CA ARG A 521 -6.93 -4.48 12.56
C ARG A 521 -5.99 -3.29 12.42
N ILE A 522 -6.09 -2.59 11.28
CA ILE A 522 -5.30 -1.38 11.00
C ILE A 522 -6.13 -0.13 11.29
N HIS A 523 -5.55 0.81 12.03
CA HIS A 523 -6.13 2.12 12.25
C HIS A 523 -5.07 3.21 12.10
N LEU A 524 -5.43 4.31 11.46
CA LEU A 524 -4.52 5.42 11.22
C LEU A 524 -4.71 6.53 12.27
N ASP A 525 -3.61 6.97 12.86
CA ASP A 525 -3.42 8.00 13.90
C ASP A 525 -4.16 7.82 15.23
N GLU A 526 -5.43 7.42 15.20
CA GLU A 526 -6.30 7.28 16.36
C GLU A 526 -6.76 5.82 16.51
N HIS A 527 -7.04 5.37 17.74
CA HIS A 527 -7.50 3.99 18.03
C HIS A 527 -8.78 3.60 17.26
N ARG A 528 -9.61 4.58 16.88
CA ARG A 528 -10.81 4.36 16.05
C ARG A 528 -10.69 5.06 14.69
N GLY A 529 -9.46 5.32 14.26
CA GLY A 529 -9.16 5.94 12.98
C GLY A 529 -9.56 5.05 11.81
N PRO A 530 -9.55 5.57 10.58
CA PRO A 530 -9.87 4.78 9.41
C PRO A 530 -8.75 3.78 9.09
N ARG A 531 -9.06 2.72 8.34
CA ARG A 531 -8.07 1.74 7.81
C ARG A 531 -7.23 2.31 6.66
N MET A 532 -7.77 3.32 5.99
CA MET A 532 -7.21 4.00 4.84
C MET A 532 -7.67 5.44 4.89
N ALA A 533 -6.79 6.38 4.56
CA ALA A 533 -7.15 7.79 4.51
C ALA A 533 -6.35 8.56 3.46
N ASN A 534 -6.96 9.65 2.98
CA ASN A 534 -6.36 10.72 2.21
C ASN A 534 -5.84 11.78 3.19
N TYR A 535 -4.53 11.93 3.25
CA TYR A 535 -3.86 12.90 4.11
C TYR A 535 -3.52 14.19 3.35
N PRO A 536 -3.76 15.37 3.95
CA PRO A 536 -3.13 16.58 3.47
C PRO A 536 -1.66 16.58 3.89
N VAL A 537 -0.77 16.86 2.93
CA VAL A 537 0.67 16.97 3.17
C VAL A 537 1.05 18.45 3.13
N GLY A 538 1.23 19.04 4.31
CA GLY A 538 1.70 20.43 4.45
C GLY A 538 3.17 20.56 4.11
N LEU A 539 3.63 21.78 3.80
CA LEU A 539 5.06 22.05 3.58
C LEU A 539 5.87 21.65 4.82
N GLY A 540 7.06 21.08 4.60
CA GLY A 540 7.89 20.56 5.68
C GLY A 540 7.47 19.16 6.12
N ASN A 541 7.64 18.86 7.41
CA ASN A 541 7.44 17.51 7.95
C ASN A 541 5.98 17.25 8.32
N SER A 542 5.39 16.24 7.69
CA SER A 542 4.14 15.61 8.10
C SER A 542 4.42 14.24 8.72
N LYS A 543 3.57 13.79 9.65
CA LYS A 543 3.67 12.49 10.33
C LYS A 543 2.36 11.74 10.18
N ILE A 544 2.44 10.49 9.73
CA ILE A 544 1.32 9.54 9.66
C ILE A 544 1.67 8.37 10.57
N SER A 545 0.77 8.03 11.52
CA SER A 545 0.95 6.90 12.42
C SER A 545 0.01 5.77 12.04
N ILE A 546 0.53 4.55 11.92
CA ILE A 546 -0.22 3.34 11.56
C ILE A 546 -0.23 2.43 12.78
N LEU A 547 -1.41 2.20 13.34
CA LEU A 547 -1.64 1.36 14.50
C LEU A 547 -2.09 -0.03 14.02
N VAL A 548 -1.31 -1.06 14.36
CA VAL A 548 -1.70 -2.47 14.21
C VAL A 548 -2.27 -2.92 15.54
N MET A 549 -3.54 -3.32 15.54
CA MET A 549 -4.29 -3.60 16.76
C MET A 549 -4.88 -5.01 16.77
N ASP A 550 -5.01 -5.56 17.98
CA ASP A 550 -5.89 -6.69 18.25
C ASP A 550 -7.27 -6.17 18.66
N SER A 551 -8.31 -6.71 18.04
CA SER A 551 -9.72 -6.38 18.35
C SER A 551 -10.51 -7.59 18.82
N SER A 552 -9.82 -8.66 19.23
CA SER A 552 -10.43 -9.79 19.92
C SER A 552 -10.99 -9.43 21.30
N HIS A 553 -10.66 -8.25 21.84
CA HIS A 553 -11.09 -7.76 23.15
C HIS A 553 -11.99 -6.51 23.00
N PRO A 554 -12.86 -6.21 23.99
CA PRO A 554 -13.77 -5.06 23.94
C PRO A 554 -13.07 -3.71 23.81
N GLU A 555 -11.87 -3.61 24.39
CA GLU A 555 -10.95 -2.49 24.19
C GLU A 555 -9.83 -2.92 23.23
N PRO A 556 -9.70 -2.28 22.06
CA PRO A 556 -8.67 -2.65 21.10
C PRO A 556 -7.29 -2.32 21.64
N VAL A 557 -6.38 -3.29 21.57
CA VAL A 557 -5.00 -3.18 22.09
C VAL A 557 -4.05 -2.88 20.94
N ILE A 558 -3.24 -1.84 21.07
CA ILE A 558 -2.17 -1.54 20.09
C ILE A 558 -1.03 -2.56 20.25
N MET A 559 -0.79 -3.35 19.22
CA MET A 559 0.27 -4.35 19.16
C MET A 559 1.57 -3.81 18.55
N SER A 560 1.46 -2.90 17.57
CA SER A 560 2.60 -2.27 16.90
C SER A 560 2.23 -0.93 16.30
N ILE A 561 3.19 -0.01 16.22
CA ILE A 561 3.03 1.30 15.59
C ILE A 561 4.10 1.46 14.51
N TYR A 562 3.68 1.80 13.29
CA TYR A 562 4.58 2.23 12.22
C TYR A 562 4.38 3.72 11.98
N THR A 563 5.46 4.44 11.71
CA THR A 563 5.41 5.89 11.46
C THR A 563 5.99 6.18 10.09
N VAL A 564 5.25 6.95 9.28
CA VAL A 564 5.73 7.49 8.00
C VAL A 564 5.86 9.00 8.14
N HIS A 565 7.09 9.48 8.04
CA HIS A 565 7.42 10.90 7.97
C HIS A 565 7.46 11.31 6.50
N VAL A 566 6.58 12.24 6.12
CA VAL A 566 6.52 12.75 4.75
C VAL A 566 7.02 14.19 4.75
N TYR A 567 8.15 14.44 4.10
CA TYR A 567 8.68 15.78 3.90
C TYR A 567 8.23 16.32 2.55
N ARG A 568 7.44 17.39 2.54
CA ARG A 568 7.05 18.09 1.31
C ARG A 568 7.95 19.29 1.10
N GLU A 569 8.58 19.31 -0.07
CA GLU A 569 9.49 20.38 -0.47
C GLU A 569 8.76 21.73 -0.55
N SER A 570 9.48 22.78 -0.18
CA SER A 570 9.06 24.16 -0.48
C SER A 570 9.11 24.41 -1.98
N ARG A 571 8.43 25.47 -2.43
CA ARG A 571 8.47 25.84 -3.84
C ARG A 571 9.92 26.06 -4.29
N PRO A 572 10.38 25.46 -5.41
CA PRO A 572 11.74 25.65 -5.90
C PRO A 572 12.02 27.13 -6.11
N SER A 573 13.10 27.65 -5.53
CA SER A 573 13.45 29.06 -5.57
C SER A 573 14.85 29.24 -6.14
N LEU A 574 14.98 30.11 -7.14
CA LEU A 574 16.27 30.44 -7.72
C LEU A 574 16.77 31.76 -7.11
N PRO A 575 17.91 31.77 -6.38
CA PRO A 575 18.49 33.01 -5.90
C PRO A 575 18.86 33.92 -7.06
N MET A 576 18.24 35.10 -7.10
CA MET A 576 18.43 36.02 -8.22
C MET A 576 19.69 36.88 -8.01
N PHE A 577 20.56 36.87 -9.02
CA PHE A 577 21.69 37.78 -9.17
C PHE A 577 21.53 38.53 -10.51
N GLY A 578 21.28 39.85 -10.49
CA GLY A 578 21.22 40.69 -11.71
C GLY A 578 19.81 41.03 -12.23
N TYR A 579 19.67 41.11 -13.57
CA TYR A 579 18.45 41.53 -14.26
C TYR A 579 17.30 40.54 -14.02
N HIS A 580 16.14 41.06 -13.59
CA HIS A 580 14.93 40.30 -13.34
C HIS A 580 13.72 41.07 -13.85
N VAL A 581 12.66 40.34 -14.18
CA VAL A 581 11.33 40.89 -14.40
C VAL A 581 10.50 40.70 -13.13
N MET A 582 9.67 41.68 -12.79
CA MET A 582 8.67 41.49 -11.76
C MET A 582 7.48 40.79 -12.36
N CYS A 583 7.04 39.71 -11.73
CA CYS A 583 5.84 38.98 -12.11
C CYS A 583 4.81 39.09 -10.99
N SER A 584 3.53 39.07 -11.34
CA SER A 584 2.45 39.11 -10.36
C SER A 584 1.34 38.13 -10.67
N PHE A 585 0.61 37.72 -9.63
CA PHE A 585 -0.51 36.80 -9.74
C PHE A 585 -1.52 36.99 -8.61
N VAL A 586 -2.78 36.68 -8.89
CA VAL A 586 -3.88 36.75 -7.91
C VAL A 586 -4.37 35.35 -7.56
N GLN A 587 -4.39 34.43 -8.52
CA GLN A 587 -4.82 33.03 -8.37
C GLN A 587 -3.92 32.09 -9.16
N ASP A 588 -3.84 30.83 -8.73
CA ASP A 588 -3.11 29.76 -9.44
C ASP A 588 -4.04 29.08 -10.46
N CYS A 589 -3.52 28.72 -11.63
CA CYS A 589 -4.32 28.12 -12.70
C CYS A 589 -4.86 26.71 -12.36
N SER A 590 -4.31 26.06 -11.33
CA SER A 590 -4.76 24.75 -10.85
C SER A 590 -6.09 24.82 -10.08
N LEU A 591 -6.49 26.01 -9.62
CA LEU A 591 -7.72 26.25 -8.88
C LEU A 591 -8.30 27.64 -9.22
N LEU A 592 -9.14 27.69 -10.27
CA LEU A 592 -9.70 28.92 -10.81
C LEU A 592 -10.89 29.44 -10.00
N VAL A 593 -10.60 30.21 -8.96
CA VAL A 593 -11.62 30.80 -8.08
C VAL A 593 -12.33 32.00 -8.72
N GLN A 594 -11.65 32.76 -9.58
CA GLN A 594 -12.24 33.87 -10.34
C GLN A 594 -12.06 33.63 -11.84
N PRO A 595 -13.03 32.99 -12.52
CA PRO A 595 -12.92 32.68 -13.95
C PRO A 595 -12.72 33.91 -14.85
N GLY A 596 -13.23 35.08 -14.44
CA GLY A 596 -13.12 36.34 -15.18
C GLY A 596 -11.79 37.08 -15.01
N ARG A 597 -10.84 36.55 -14.20
CA ARG A 597 -9.52 37.14 -13.99
C ARG A 597 -8.42 36.20 -14.50
N PRO A 598 -7.27 36.71 -14.93
CA PRO A 598 -6.15 35.87 -15.30
C PRO A 598 -5.67 35.01 -14.12
N CYS A 599 -5.08 33.86 -14.44
CA CYS A 599 -4.42 32.97 -13.49
C CYS A 599 -2.93 32.85 -13.81
N GLY A 600 -2.13 32.44 -12.82
CA GLY A 600 -0.70 32.27 -12.98
C GLY A 600 0.07 33.58 -13.04
N LEU A 601 1.37 33.48 -13.30
CA LEU A 601 2.29 34.61 -13.30
C LEU A 601 2.08 35.48 -14.56
N GLN A 602 2.02 36.79 -14.35
CA GLN A 602 1.92 37.80 -15.41
C GLN A 602 2.98 38.89 -15.24
N PRO A 603 3.52 39.48 -16.32
CA PRO A 603 4.42 40.62 -16.22
C PRO A 603 3.80 41.74 -15.40
N HIS A 604 4.51 42.16 -14.36
CA HIS A 604 4.11 43.23 -13.47
C HIS A 604 4.87 44.50 -13.84
N SER A 605 4.18 45.45 -14.45
CA SER A 605 4.72 46.80 -14.66
C SER A 605 4.62 47.54 -13.33
N GLY A 606 5.72 47.57 -12.58
CA GLY A 606 5.74 48.23 -11.27
C GLY A 606 5.32 49.69 -11.39
N SER A 607 4.23 50.08 -10.74
CA SER A 607 3.92 51.50 -10.55
C SER A 607 4.69 52.03 -9.34
N GLN A 608 5.25 53.24 -9.50
CA GLN A 608 5.94 54.10 -8.52
C GLN A 608 5.68 53.78 -7.05
N SER A 609 6.75 53.86 -6.25
CA SER A 609 6.73 53.78 -4.77
C SER A 609 5.48 54.40 -4.17
N GLN A 610 4.54 53.54 -3.75
CA GLN A 610 3.27 53.94 -3.15
C GLN A 610 3.59 54.68 -1.85
N ARG A 611 3.41 56.01 -1.85
CA ARG A 611 3.81 56.85 -0.70
C ARG A 611 2.80 56.84 0.46
N ASN A 612 1.57 56.38 0.23
CA ASN A 612 0.50 56.46 1.21
C ASN A 612 0.15 55.09 1.81
N ALA A 613 -0.02 55.06 3.14
CA ALA A 613 -0.50 53.90 3.86
C ALA A 613 -1.97 53.58 3.50
N CYS A 614 -2.32 52.30 3.44
CA CYS A 614 -3.68 51.85 3.15
C CYS A 614 -4.66 52.29 4.25
N SER A 615 -5.84 52.75 3.85
CA SER A 615 -6.90 53.21 4.76
C SER A 615 -7.63 52.07 5.47
N SER A 616 -7.59 50.84 4.93
CA SER A 616 -8.22 49.64 5.49
C SER A 616 -7.46 48.38 5.10
N GLY A 617 -7.66 47.28 5.82
CA GLY A 617 -6.98 45.99 5.64
C GLY A 617 -7.51 45.08 4.53
N HIS A 618 -8.64 45.42 3.88
CA HIS A 618 -9.27 44.59 2.83
C HIS A 618 -8.96 45.08 1.41
N VAL A 619 -8.04 46.05 1.26
CA VAL A 619 -7.68 46.60 -0.05
C VAL A 619 -7.21 45.45 -0.95
N SER A 620 -7.79 45.37 -2.15
CA SER A 620 -7.42 44.36 -3.14
C SER A 620 -5.92 44.43 -3.45
N GLY A 621 -5.32 43.30 -3.81
CA GLY A 621 -3.91 43.23 -4.09
C GLY A 621 -3.53 42.01 -4.91
N ARG A 622 -2.23 41.82 -5.08
CA ARG A 622 -1.64 40.70 -5.82
C ARG A 622 -0.32 40.29 -5.19
N TRP A 623 0.05 39.02 -5.39
CA TRP A 623 1.39 38.55 -5.07
C TRP A 623 2.35 39.01 -6.16
N VAL A 624 3.51 39.52 -5.77
CA VAL A 624 4.59 39.96 -6.67
C VAL A 624 5.85 39.19 -6.33
N VAL A 625 6.54 38.67 -7.36
CA VAL A 625 7.75 37.86 -7.23
C VAL A 625 8.72 38.19 -8.37
N PRO A 626 10.02 38.36 -8.08
CA PRO A 626 11.03 38.54 -9.12
C PRO A 626 11.31 37.20 -9.83
N CYS A 627 11.39 37.23 -11.16
CA CYS A 627 11.69 36.04 -11.99
C CYS A 627 12.59 36.40 -13.17
N LEU A 628 13.19 35.39 -13.82
CA LEU A 628 13.78 35.56 -15.16
C LEU A 628 12.69 35.61 -16.24
N SER A 629 11.60 34.85 -16.07
CA SER A 629 10.44 34.88 -16.96
C SER A 629 9.16 34.62 -16.19
N CYS A 630 8.10 35.39 -16.50
CA CYS A 630 6.78 35.12 -15.95
C CYS A 630 6.09 33.89 -16.55
N SER A 631 6.66 33.27 -17.60
CA SER A 631 6.11 32.04 -18.19
C SER A 631 6.56 30.76 -17.48
N ASP A 632 7.61 30.81 -16.64
CA ASP A 632 8.16 29.65 -15.94
C ASP A 632 8.38 29.96 -14.46
N ASN A 633 7.51 29.39 -13.61
CA ASN A 633 7.52 29.63 -12.17
C ASN A 633 8.80 29.13 -11.46
N ARG A 634 9.58 28.24 -12.09
CA ARG A 634 10.86 27.73 -11.55
C ARG A 634 11.97 28.77 -11.62
N THR A 635 11.77 29.82 -12.43
CA THR A 635 12.75 30.90 -12.60
C THR A 635 12.59 32.04 -11.60
N CYS A 636 11.65 31.91 -10.67
CA CYS A 636 11.31 32.93 -9.69
C CYS A 636 12.04 32.74 -8.36
N ASP A 637 12.35 33.85 -7.68
CA ASP A 637 12.82 33.82 -6.29
C ASP A 637 11.63 33.91 -5.32
N TRP A 638 11.02 32.77 -5.03
CA TRP A 638 9.91 32.63 -4.10
C TRP A 638 10.24 32.98 -2.65
N ARG A 639 11.52 33.21 -2.32
CA ARG A 639 11.91 33.73 -1.00
C ARG A 639 11.63 35.23 -0.86
N GLU A 640 11.60 35.95 -1.98
CA GLU A 640 11.38 37.40 -2.07
C GLU A 640 9.94 37.76 -2.47
N VAL A 641 9.04 36.76 -2.52
CA VAL A 641 7.63 36.99 -2.88
C VAL A 641 6.91 37.82 -1.81
N SER A 642 6.16 38.83 -2.24
CA SER A 642 5.48 39.76 -1.35
C SER A 642 4.04 40.05 -1.80
N TRP A 643 3.17 40.36 -0.85
CA TRP A 643 1.81 40.81 -1.14
C TRP A 643 1.81 42.33 -1.34
N GLN A 644 1.30 42.79 -2.48
CA GLN A 644 1.22 44.20 -2.81
C GLN A 644 -0.25 44.63 -3.00
N PRO A 645 -0.80 45.48 -2.11
CA PRO A 645 -2.13 46.05 -2.29
C PRO A 645 -2.15 47.12 -3.39
N ASP A 646 -3.34 47.36 -3.93
CA ASP A 646 -3.59 48.29 -5.01
C ASP A 646 -3.55 49.75 -4.54
N GLY A 647 -2.63 50.53 -5.09
CA GLY A 647 -2.53 51.98 -4.85
C GLY A 647 -2.01 52.43 -3.47
N CYS A 648 -1.63 51.52 -2.56
CA CYS A 648 -1.15 51.85 -1.22
C CYS A 648 -0.17 50.79 -0.68
N TYR A 649 0.30 50.93 0.56
CA TYR A 649 1.05 49.89 1.27
C TYR A 649 0.57 49.73 2.72
N HIS A 650 0.77 48.55 3.30
CA HIS A 650 0.57 48.32 4.73
C HIS A 650 1.90 48.53 5.47
N PRO A 651 2.02 49.53 6.36
CA PRO A 651 3.26 49.76 7.09
C PRO A 651 3.53 48.62 8.09
N ILE A 652 4.77 48.15 8.14
CA ILE A 652 5.24 47.26 9.21
C ILE A 652 5.41 48.11 10.47
N VAL A 653 4.79 47.71 11.57
CA VAL A 653 4.86 48.46 12.84
C VAL A 653 6.12 48.08 13.59
N ASP A 654 7.02 49.04 13.79
CA ASP A 654 8.26 48.83 14.54
C ASP A 654 7.98 48.40 15.98
N HIS A 655 8.85 47.56 16.54
CA HIS A 655 8.63 46.94 17.85
C HIS A 655 8.34 47.95 18.98
N PRO A 656 9.08 49.07 19.14
CA PRO A 656 8.78 50.05 20.19
C PRO A 656 7.41 50.72 20.02
N LEU A 657 7.04 51.05 18.77
CA LEU A 657 5.75 51.65 18.45
C LEU A 657 4.61 50.67 18.69
N LEU A 658 4.83 49.39 18.38
CA LEU A 658 3.86 48.33 18.64
C LEU A 658 3.62 48.16 20.14
N GLN A 659 4.67 48.15 20.97
CA GLN A 659 4.54 48.06 22.42
C GLN A 659 3.80 49.25 23.02
N ASP A 660 4.07 50.47 22.53
CA ASP A 660 3.36 51.66 22.96
C ASP A 660 1.89 51.66 22.53
N CYS A 661 1.60 51.27 21.29
CA CYS A 661 0.24 51.13 20.79
C CYS A 661 -0.58 50.09 21.57
N MET A 662 0.03 48.95 21.93
CA MET A 662 -0.63 47.86 22.66
C MET A 662 -0.75 48.09 24.16
N LYS A 663 -0.12 49.16 24.67
CA LYS A 663 -0.17 49.54 26.07
C LYS A 663 -1.61 49.68 26.55
N ASP A 664 -1.92 49.00 27.64
CA ASP A 664 -3.20 49.00 28.35
C ASP A 664 -4.40 48.54 27.48
N ARG A 665 -4.13 47.88 26.34
CA ARG A 665 -5.16 47.31 25.47
C ARG A 665 -5.55 45.89 25.87
N LYS A 666 -6.81 45.55 25.59
CA LYS A 666 -7.38 44.20 25.72
C LYS A 666 -7.82 43.70 24.35
N LEU A 667 -7.21 42.61 23.88
CA LEU A 667 -7.53 42.02 22.59
C LEU A 667 -8.27 40.70 22.81
N LEU A 668 -9.44 40.58 22.20
CA LEU A 668 -10.34 39.45 22.33
C LEU A 668 -10.44 38.76 20.98
N PHE A 669 -10.00 37.52 20.87
CA PHE A 669 -10.08 36.74 19.64
C PHE A 669 -11.18 35.69 19.75
N ILE A 670 -12.04 35.60 18.74
CA ILE A 670 -13.01 34.50 18.61
C ILE A 670 -12.97 33.95 17.19
N GLY A 671 -12.58 32.68 17.07
CA GLY A 671 -12.39 32.09 15.77
C GLY A 671 -11.80 30.69 15.76
N ASP A 672 -11.43 30.23 14.58
CA ASP A 672 -10.79 28.92 14.41
C ASP A 672 -9.28 28.95 14.68
N SER A 673 -8.59 27.87 14.32
CA SER A 673 -7.14 27.75 14.47
C SER A 673 -6.34 28.80 13.70
N THR A 674 -6.85 29.32 12.58
CA THR A 674 -6.15 30.35 11.78
C THR A 674 -6.18 31.71 12.46
N ASN A 675 -7.31 32.04 13.11
CA ASN A 675 -7.43 33.26 13.91
C ASN A 675 -6.53 33.20 15.15
N ARG A 676 -6.35 32.01 15.74
CA ARG A 676 -5.33 31.76 16.78
C ARG A 676 -3.90 31.97 16.28
N GLY A 677 -3.61 31.65 15.02
CA GLY A 677 -2.31 31.92 14.39
C GLY A 677 -1.96 33.41 14.35
N MET A 678 -2.95 34.26 14.04
CA MET A 678 -2.78 35.73 14.09
C MET A 678 -2.52 36.22 15.52
N MET A 679 -3.24 35.66 16.50
CA MET A 679 -3.04 35.98 17.91
C MET A 679 -1.61 35.65 18.36
N TYR A 680 -1.11 34.44 18.08
CA TYR A 680 0.25 34.06 18.46
C TYR A 680 1.31 34.92 17.76
N PHE A 681 1.10 35.27 16.50
CA PHE A 681 2.00 36.18 15.79
C PHE A 681 2.05 37.56 16.46
N LEU A 682 0.91 38.10 16.86
CA LEU A 682 0.85 39.36 17.62
C LEU A 682 1.57 39.25 18.96
N MET A 683 1.34 38.17 19.71
CA MET A 683 1.99 37.94 21.01
C MET A 683 3.52 37.90 20.86
N GLU A 684 4.02 37.15 19.88
CA GLU A 684 5.46 37.10 19.56
C GLU A 684 6.00 38.48 19.18
N ARG A 685 5.30 39.22 18.31
CA ARG A 685 5.74 40.56 17.86
C ARG A 685 5.78 41.60 18.97
N VAL A 686 4.91 41.49 19.98
CA VAL A 686 4.86 42.42 21.13
C VAL A 686 5.92 42.09 22.19
N ASN A 687 6.17 40.81 22.46
CA ASN A 687 7.11 40.36 23.50
C ASN A 687 8.50 39.97 22.96
N SER A 688 8.72 40.00 21.65
CA SER A 688 9.87 39.43 20.93
C SER A 688 10.01 37.90 20.98
N THR A 689 9.37 37.22 21.94
CA THR A 689 9.29 35.75 22.05
C THR A 689 7.85 35.33 22.35
N LEU A 690 7.48 34.10 21.96
CA LEU A 690 6.27 33.46 22.44
C LEU A 690 6.66 32.57 23.65
N GLU A 691 6.27 32.98 24.85
CA GLU A 691 6.59 32.26 26.10
C GLU A 691 5.56 31.15 26.40
N ASP A 692 4.28 31.44 26.14
CA ASP A 692 3.16 30.52 26.39
C ASP A 692 2.43 30.13 25.09
N TRP A 693 2.27 28.83 24.86
CA TRP A 693 1.53 28.25 23.74
C TRP A 693 0.67 27.07 24.18
N GLY A 694 -0.53 26.91 23.60
CA GLY A 694 -1.39 25.77 23.92
C GLY A 694 -2.52 25.53 22.91
N LYS A 695 -2.74 24.27 22.54
CA LYS A 695 -3.96 23.83 21.85
C LYS A 695 -5.07 23.65 22.88
N ALA A 696 -5.71 24.74 23.31
CA ALA A 696 -6.75 24.67 24.33
C ALA A 696 -8.15 24.56 23.73
N HIS A 697 -9.01 23.80 24.42
CA HIS A 697 -10.45 23.71 24.17
C HIS A 697 -11.26 24.73 25.01
N ASP A 698 -10.61 25.35 26.00
CA ASP A 698 -11.17 26.41 26.84
C ASP A 698 -10.78 27.82 26.37
N THR A 699 -11.42 28.84 26.94
CA THR A 699 -11.03 30.25 26.71
C THR A 699 -9.65 30.52 27.30
N LEU A 700 -8.69 30.86 26.45
CA LEU A 700 -7.33 31.25 26.83
C LEU A 700 -7.32 32.71 27.27
N VAL A 701 -6.57 33.05 28.31
CA VAL A 701 -6.36 34.43 28.77
C VAL A 701 -4.89 34.62 29.14
N TYR A 702 -4.19 35.46 28.40
CA TYR A 702 -2.79 35.83 28.60
C TYR A 702 -2.71 37.23 29.21
N ARG A 703 -2.06 37.35 30.37
CA ARG A 703 -1.95 38.60 31.16
C ARG A 703 -0.52 39.13 31.27
N ASN A 704 0.48 38.35 30.86
CA ASN A 704 1.91 38.62 30.95
C ASN A 704 2.48 39.35 29.71
N LEU A 705 1.65 39.76 28.76
CA LEU A 705 2.10 40.42 27.54
C LEU A 705 2.45 41.89 27.77
N ASN A 706 3.44 42.39 27.04
CA ASN A 706 3.92 43.77 27.12
C ASN A 706 4.26 44.21 28.55
N ARG A 707 5.00 43.36 29.28
CA ARG A 707 5.32 43.57 30.72
C ARG A 707 4.06 43.70 31.60
N GLY A 708 3.06 42.87 31.32
CA GLY A 708 1.80 42.85 32.07
C GLY A 708 0.81 43.98 31.71
N ARG A 709 1.08 44.73 30.63
CA ARG A 709 0.28 45.88 30.21
C ARG A 709 -0.65 45.60 29.03
N THR A 710 -0.64 44.39 28.49
CA THR A 710 -1.55 43.99 27.42
C THR A 710 -2.21 42.66 27.80
N LEU A 711 -3.53 42.58 27.62
CA LEU A 711 -4.28 41.35 27.84
C LEU A 711 -4.76 40.80 26.50
N VAL A 712 -4.59 39.49 26.29
CA VAL A 712 -5.09 38.80 25.10
C VAL A 712 -5.94 37.61 25.54
N SER A 713 -7.17 37.53 25.06
CA SER A 713 -8.06 36.39 25.27
C SER A 713 -8.39 35.71 23.95
N TYR A 714 -8.61 34.39 23.97
CA TYR A 714 -9.03 33.63 22.78
C TYR A 714 -10.10 32.59 23.12
N SER A 715 -11.15 32.53 22.31
CA SER A 715 -12.15 31.45 22.33
C SER A 715 -12.25 30.78 20.97
N TYR A 716 -12.14 29.45 20.96
CA TYR A 716 -12.30 28.67 19.73
C TYR A 716 -13.77 28.59 19.31
N TYR A 717 -14.07 28.91 18.06
CA TYR A 717 -15.40 28.75 17.47
C TYR A 717 -15.32 28.34 15.99
N PRO A 718 -16.17 27.41 15.51
CA PRO A 718 -17.08 26.52 16.26
C PRO A 718 -16.36 25.39 17.00
N GLN A 719 -16.92 24.92 18.12
CA GLN A 719 -16.35 23.79 18.89
C GLN A 719 -16.73 22.44 18.27
N PHE A 720 -16.03 22.04 17.22
CA PHE A 720 -16.36 20.85 16.42
C PHE A 720 -16.25 19.52 17.17
N TRP A 721 -15.52 19.47 18.28
CA TRP A 721 -15.39 18.29 19.14
C TRP A 721 -16.63 18.01 19.99
N LEU A 722 -17.54 18.99 20.14
CA LEU A 722 -18.83 18.78 20.79
C LEU A 722 -19.85 18.24 19.80
N GLU A 723 -20.80 17.44 20.29
CA GLU A 723 -21.97 17.04 19.50
C GLU A 723 -22.77 18.26 19.05
N LYS A 724 -23.39 18.19 17.86
CA LYS A 724 -24.09 19.33 17.24
C LYS A 724 -25.11 20.00 18.19
N LYS A 725 -25.79 19.23 19.04
CA LYS A 725 -26.78 19.73 20.01
C LYS A 725 -26.17 20.42 21.24
N GLN A 726 -24.92 20.12 21.57
CA GLN A 726 -24.20 20.66 22.72
C GLN A 726 -23.31 21.85 22.35
N ARG A 727 -23.09 22.10 21.05
CA ARG A 727 -22.28 23.23 20.58
C ARG A 727 -22.93 24.55 20.99
N PRO A 728 -22.18 25.47 21.63
CA PRO A 728 -22.70 26.79 21.92
C PRO A 728 -23.02 27.54 20.63
N THR A 729 -24.06 28.36 20.65
CA THR A 729 -24.31 29.31 19.56
C THR A 729 -23.19 30.36 19.53
N PHE A 730 -23.01 31.02 18.38
CA PHE A 730 -22.00 32.08 18.27
C PHE A 730 -22.22 33.20 19.31
N ARG A 731 -23.48 33.58 19.56
CA ARG A 731 -23.87 34.54 20.60
C ARG A 731 -23.37 34.10 21.98
N GLN A 732 -23.63 32.86 22.37
CA GLN A 732 -23.20 32.32 23.67
C GLN A 732 -21.67 32.31 23.80
N ALA A 733 -20.97 31.89 22.75
CA ALA A 733 -19.50 31.88 22.74
C ALA A 733 -18.91 33.29 22.87
N LEU A 734 -19.48 34.27 22.16
CA LEU A 734 -19.06 35.67 22.24
C LEU A 734 -19.32 36.27 23.64
N GLN A 735 -20.51 36.07 24.20
CA GLN A 735 -20.83 36.53 25.56
C GLN A 735 -19.91 35.90 26.60
N GLN A 736 -19.60 34.60 26.47
CA GLN A 736 -18.65 33.93 27.36
C GLN A 736 -17.24 34.53 27.27
N LEU A 737 -16.76 34.86 26.07
CA LEU A 737 -15.47 35.52 25.87
C LEU A 737 -15.43 36.91 26.53
N LEU A 738 -16.48 37.72 26.33
CA LEU A 738 -16.61 39.05 26.93
C LEU A 738 -16.60 38.96 28.46
N ASN A 739 -17.45 38.09 29.03
CA ASN A 739 -17.56 37.87 30.47
C ASN A 739 -16.25 37.41 31.12
N ARG A 740 -15.54 36.47 30.49
CA ARG A 740 -14.25 35.96 31.01
C ARG A 740 -13.11 36.98 30.90
N SER A 741 -13.27 38.02 30.09
CA SER A 741 -12.22 39.02 29.81
C SER A 741 -12.39 40.35 30.56
N GLN A 742 -13.43 40.45 31.41
CA GLN A 742 -13.69 41.61 32.25
C GLN A 742 -12.47 41.99 33.13
N PRO A 743 -12.28 43.28 33.47
CA PRO A 743 -13.14 44.43 33.12
C PRO A 743 -12.91 44.96 31.69
N LEU A 744 -13.95 45.20 30.89
CA LEU A 744 -13.83 45.76 29.53
C LEU A 744 -14.18 47.25 29.51
N VAL A 745 -13.54 48.00 28.61
CA VAL A 745 -13.78 49.45 28.44
C VAL A 745 -14.38 49.70 27.07
N ASN A 746 -15.45 50.49 27.00
CA ASN A 746 -16.13 50.86 25.76
C ASN A 746 -15.34 51.93 24.97
N SER A 747 -14.17 51.55 24.47
CA SER A 747 -13.28 52.41 23.68
C SER A 747 -12.38 51.55 22.79
N ASN A 748 -11.55 52.20 21.96
CA ASN A 748 -10.51 51.54 21.16
C ASN A 748 -9.42 50.79 21.98
N GLN A 749 -9.44 50.89 23.31
CA GLN A 749 -8.60 50.08 24.19
C GLN A 749 -9.07 48.62 24.27
N THR A 750 -10.35 48.36 24.02
CA THR A 750 -10.87 47.00 23.83
C THR A 750 -10.95 46.73 22.33
N VAL A 751 -10.39 45.59 21.91
CA VAL A 751 -10.38 45.16 20.51
C VAL A 751 -11.00 43.77 20.43
N LEU A 752 -11.97 43.58 19.54
CA LEU A 752 -12.55 42.28 19.23
C LEU A 752 -12.14 41.86 17.82
N VAL A 753 -11.40 40.76 17.70
CA VAL A 753 -11.03 40.14 16.43
C VAL A 753 -11.89 38.89 16.22
N VAL A 754 -12.71 38.90 15.16
CA VAL A 754 -13.65 37.81 14.84
C VAL A 754 -13.29 37.22 13.48
N GLY A 755 -13.20 35.90 13.36
CA GLY A 755 -13.11 35.32 12.02
C GLY A 755 -12.84 33.82 11.95
N GLY A 756 -13.09 33.27 10.76
CA GLY A 756 -12.91 31.85 10.46
C GLY A 756 -12.80 31.59 8.98
N VAL A 757 -12.18 30.49 8.59
CA VAL A 757 -11.88 30.15 7.18
C VAL A 757 -13.15 29.87 6.37
N GLN A 758 -14.20 29.30 6.98
CA GLN A 758 -15.35 28.76 6.24
C GLN A 758 -16.73 28.94 6.92
N TRP A 759 -16.79 29.37 8.19
CA TRP A 759 -18.05 29.39 8.94
C TRP A 759 -18.62 30.80 9.15
N LEU A 760 -17.81 31.84 8.98
CA LEU A 760 -18.23 33.23 9.17
C LEU A 760 -19.21 33.62 8.06
N ASN A 761 -20.25 34.38 8.40
CA ASN A 761 -21.24 34.89 7.44
C ASN A 761 -21.86 36.19 7.97
N THR A 762 -22.74 36.81 7.19
CA THR A 762 -23.35 38.11 7.52
C THR A 762 -24.22 38.09 8.78
N ASN A 763 -24.87 36.97 9.10
CA ASN A 763 -25.65 36.82 10.34
C ASN A 763 -24.77 36.84 11.59
N HIS A 764 -23.55 36.31 11.51
CA HIS A 764 -22.58 36.40 12.60
C HIS A 764 -22.18 37.85 12.87
N LEU A 765 -21.96 38.66 11.83
CA LEU A 765 -21.64 40.08 11.98
C LEU A 765 -22.79 40.86 12.62
N ARG A 766 -24.03 40.58 12.23
CA ARG A 766 -25.23 41.12 12.90
C ARG A 766 -25.25 40.76 14.39
N THR A 767 -24.96 39.51 14.71
CA THR A 767 -24.90 39.03 16.11
C THR A 767 -23.81 39.74 16.92
N VAL A 768 -22.65 40.03 16.32
CA VAL A 768 -21.60 40.83 16.97
C VAL A 768 -22.15 42.19 17.38
N SER A 769 -22.79 42.92 16.46
CA SER A 769 -23.39 44.23 16.76
C SER A 769 -24.40 44.13 17.90
N GLU A 770 -25.36 43.21 17.80
CA GLU A 770 -26.41 43.04 18.81
C GLU A 770 -25.87 42.68 20.20
N VAL A 771 -24.81 41.86 20.28
CA VAL A 771 -24.18 41.51 21.56
C VAL A 771 -23.42 42.70 22.13
N LEU A 772 -22.61 43.39 21.33
CA LEU A 772 -21.85 44.55 21.78
C LEU A 772 -22.76 45.69 22.26
N ASP A 773 -23.88 45.90 21.59
CA ASP A 773 -24.91 46.86 22.03
C ASP A 773 -25.50 46.47 23.38
N SER A 774 -25.84 45.18 23.57
CA SER A 774 -26.40 44.69 24.83
C SER A 774 -25.41 44.75 26.01
N GLU A 775 -24.11 44.62 25.74
CA GLU A 775 -23.03 44.66 26.73
C GLU A 775 -22.45 46.08 26.92
N SER A 776 -23.04 47.10 26.28
CA SER A 776 -22.56 48.50 26.32
C SER A 776 -21.12 48.69 25.82
N LEU A 777 -20.74 47.94 24.78
CA LEU A 777 -19.41 47.92 24.16
C LEU A 777 -19.43 48.35 22.68
N SER A 778 -20.41 49.13 22.24
CA SER A 778 -20.57 49.51 20.82
C SER A 778 -19.43 50.37 20.24
N ASN A 779 -18.60 51.00 21.07
CA ASN A 779 -17.49 51.88 20.66
C ASN A 779 -16.11 51.18 20.71
N ILE A 780 -16.07 49.85 20.89
CA ILE A 780 -14.82 49.10 20.79
C ILE A 780 -14.36 48.96 19.34
N LEU A 781 -13.08 48.65 19.13
CA LEU A 781 -12.59 48.34 17.79
C LEU A 781 -12.92 46.88 17.43
N VAL A 782 -13.70 46.67 16.37
CA VAL A 782 -13.97 45.33 15.83
C VAL A 782 -13.18 45.13 14.55
N VAL A 783 -12.43 44.02 14.48
CA VAL A 783 -11.69 43.59 13.30
C VAL A 783 -12.20 42.24 12.82
N VAL A 784 -12.67 42.18 11.58
CA VAL A 784 -13.14 40.96 10.93
C VAL A 784 -12.01 40.35 10.12
N LYS A 785 -11.55 39.17 10.51
CA LYS A 785 -10.76 38.30 9.64
C LYS A 785 -11.72 37.56 8.73
N SER A 786 -11.62 37.81 7.43
CA SER A 786 -12.53 37.24 6.43
C SER A 786 -12.34 35.71 6.27
N LEU A 787 -13.00 35.14 5.26
CA LEU A 787 -12.87 33.73 4.93
C LEU A 787 -11.45 33.42 4.39
N GLY A 788 -11.17 32.16 4.08
CA GLY A 788 -9.85 31.78 3.57
C GLY A 788 -9.85 30.49 2.77
N MET A 789 -8.73 30.21 2.09
CA MET A 789 -8.51 28.89 1.51
C MET A 789 -8.18 27.84 2.56
N GLY A 790 -8.67 26.62 2.33
CA GLY A 790 -8.19 25.49 3.12
C GLY A 790 -8.98 24.18 3.14
N PHE A 791 -10.17 24.16 2.56
CA PHE A 791 -11.02 22.96 2.48
C PHE A 791 -11.17 22.45 1.04
N HIS A 792 -10.19 22.71 0.18
CA HIS A 792 -10.23 22.34 -1.25
C HIS A 792 -9.65 20.94 -1.53
N LEU A 793 -9.09 20.26 -0.51
CA LEU A 793 -8.53 18.91 -0.65
C LEU A 793 -9.54 17.85 -0.14
N PRO A 794 -9.67 16.71 -0.84
CA PRO A 794 -10.51 15.60 -0.41
C PRO A 794 -9.85 14.82 0.74
N VAL A 795 -9.88 15.39 1.95
CA VAL A 795 -9.32 14.80 3.17
C VAL A 795 -10.39 14.02 3.92
N ASP A 796 -10.07 12.81 4.35
CA ASP A 796 -11.01 11.97 5.09
C ASP A 796 -11.39 12.57 6.45
N GLY A 797 -12.69 12.49 6.79
CA GLY A 797 -13.24 13.08 8.00
C GLY A 797 -13.39 14.60 7.97
N ILE A 798 -13.03 15.27 6.87
CA ILE A 798 -13.15 16.72 6.70
C ILE A 798 -13.99 17.03 5.46
N ARG A 799 -14.91 17.99 5.56
CA ARG A 799 -15.66 18.46 4.40
C ARG A 799 -14.71 19.11 3.40
N SER A 800 -14.62 18.54 2.21
CA SER A 800 -13.97 19.16 1.07
C SER A 800 -14.99 19.96 0.24
N LEU A 801 -14.52 21.02 -0.40
CA LEU A 801 -15.30 21.91 -1.26
C LEU A 801 -14.92 21.65 -2.71
N SER A 802 -15.94 21.48 -3.55
CA SER A 802 -15.79 21.50 -5.00
C SER A 802 -15.35 22.89 -5.49
N LEU A 803 -14.86 22.97 -6.73
CA LEU A 803 -14.49 24.25 -7.34
C LEU A 803 -15.65 25.25 -7.32
N THR A 804 -16.87 24.81 -7.62
CA THR A 804 -18.07 25.65 -7.59
C THR A 804 -18.33 26.18 -6.18
N GLU A 805 -18.27 25.33 -5.15
CA GLU A 805 -18.46 25.78 -3.77
C GLU A 805 -17.36 26.75 -3.30
N ILE A 806 -16.12 26.62 -3.81
CA ILE A 806 -15.04 27.59 -3.53
C ILE A 806 -15.34 28.94 -4.19
N GLN A 807 -15.88 28.93 -5.41
CA GLN A 807 -16.32 30.15 -6.11
C GLN A 807 -17.51 30.81 -5.38
N ASP A 808 -18.43 30.02 -4.83
CA ASP A 808 -19.53 30.49 -3.99
C ASP A 808 -19.00 31.11 -2.70
N LEU A 809 -18.02 30.48 -2.06
CA LEU A 809 -17.37 30.98 -0.85
C LEU A 809 -16.65 32.32 -1.09
N TYR A 810 -16.08 32.52 -2.28
CA TYR A 810 -15.50 33.82 -2.67
C TYR A 810 -16.57 34.91 -2.79
N ARG A 811 -17.76 34.58 -3.31
CA ARG A 811 -18.89 35.51 -3.37
C ARG A 811 -19.43 35.85 -1.98
N GLU A 812 -19.58 34.84 -1.11
CA GLU A 812 -19.96 35.05 0.29
C GLU A 812 -18.93 35.90 1.05
N ASN A 813 -17.64 35.78 0.73
CA ASN A 813 -16.60 36.62 1.30
C ASN A 813 -16.81 38.12 0.96
N ASP A 814 -17.23 38.44 -0.26
CA ASP A 814 -17.54 39.82 -0.66
C ASP A 814 -18.73 40.40 0.12
N ASP A 815 -19.76 39.59 0.35
CA ASP A 815 -20.91 39.96 1.20
C ASP A 815 -20.48 40.23 2.66
N ILE A 816 -19.58 39.41 3.21
CA ILE A 816 -19.01 39.59 4.55
C ILE A 816 -18.21 40.90 4.63
N VAL A 817 -17.33 41.16 3.67
CA VAL A 817 -16.53 42.39 3.60
C VAL A 817 -17.45 43.61 3.52
N THR A 818 -18.47 43.55 2.66
CA THR A 818 -19.44 44.63 2.48
C THR A 818 -20.26 44.86 3.75
N THR A 819 -20.74 43.81 4.41
CA THR A 819 -21.53 43.91 5.65
C THR A 819 -20.69 44.46 6.79
N ALA A 820 -19.44 44.02 6.94
CA ALA A 820 -18.54 44.52 7.97
C ALA A 820 -18.30 46.03 7.84
N LYS A 821 -18.13 46.54 6.60
CA LYS A 821 -18.03 47.99 6.34
C LYS A 821 -19.28 48.75 6.76
N HIS A 822 -20.46 48.21 6.50
CA HIS A 822 -21.72 48.85 6.91
C HIS A 822 -21.84 48.99 8.43
N HIS A 823 -21.27 48.05 9.19
CA HIS A 823 -21.17 48.12 10.65
C HIS A 823 -19.98 48.97 11.16
N GLY A 824 -19.17 49.56 10.27
CA GLY A 824 -17.97 50.31 10.66
C GLY A 824 -16.82 49.45 11.17
N TYR A 825 -16.84 48.14 10.91
CA TYR A 825 -15.79 47.21 11.32
C TYR A 825 -14.59 47.28 10.37
N GLU A 826 -13.38 47.11 10.90
CA GLU A 826 -12.18 46.92 10.10
C GLU A 826 -12.18 45.48 9.54
N VAL A 827 -11.63 45.28 8.35
CA VAL A 827 -11.62 43.96 7.71
C VAL A 827 -10.23 43.63 7.19
N ILE A 828 -9.76 42.42 7.48
CA ILE A 828 -8.56 41.85 6.89
C ILE A 828 -8.99 40.75 5.92
N ASP A 829 -8.84 41.00 4.61
CA ASP A 829 -9.31 40.07 3.59
C ASP A 829 -8.31 38.92 3.37
N THR A 830 -8.39 37.90 4.22
CA THR A 830 -7.52 36.73 4.16
C THR A 830 -7.80 35.82 2.97
N PHE A 831 -9.00 35.87 2.40
CA PHE A 831 -9.35 35.03 1.25
C PHE A 831 -8.53 35.44 0.04
N SER A 832 -8.53 36.73 -0.31
CA SER A 832 -7.74 37.26 -1.44
C SER A 832 -6.25 36.96 -1.31
N ILE A 833 -5.72 36.99 -0.08
CA ILE A 833 -4.30 36.71 0.19
C ILE A 833 -3.99 35.21 0.02
N THR A 834 -4.85 34.33 0.54
CA THR A 834 -4.61 32.87 0.53
C THR A 834 -4.93 32.19 -0.81
N MET A 835 -5.83 32.76 -1.62
CA MET A 835 -6.27 32.21 -2.90
C MET A 835 -5.11 31.94 -3.88
N GLY A 836 -4.17 32.87 -4.02
CA GLY A 836 -3.01 32.69 -4.90
C GLY A 836 -1.97 31.70 -4.39
N ARG A 837 -1.93 31.46 -3.07
CA ARG A 837 -0.90 30.63 -2.42
C ARG A 837 -1.50 29.45 -1.66
N TYR A 838 -2.64 28.95 -2.12
CA TYR A 838 -3.42 27.94 -1.41
C TYR A 838 -2.65 26.62 -1.19
N LYS A 839 -1.65 26.33 -2.05
CA LYS A 839 -0.79 25.14 -1.95
C LYS A 839 0.22 25.21 -0.79
N GLU A 840 0.42 26.37 -0.17
CA GLU A 840 1.49 26.61 0.82
C GLU A 840 1.04 26.47 2.28
N PHE A 841 -0.01 25.69 2.51
CA PHE A 841 -0.41 25.31 3.84
C PHE A 841 0.69 24.47 4.51
N LEU A 842 0.81 24.61 5.83
CA LEU A 842 1.74 23.92 6.71
C LEU A 842 1.04 22.73 7.37
N GLN A 843 1.75 22.01 8.25
CA GLN A 843 1.25 20.80 8.89
C GLN A 843 -0.08 21.02 9.62
N GLY A 844 -1.08 20.19 9.34
CA GLY A 844 -2.38 20.23 9.99
C GLY A 844 -3.31 19.12 9.52
N ARG A 845 -4.52 19.04 10.10
CA ARG A 845 -5.55 18.08 9.66
C ARG A 845 -6.24 18.52 8.36
N CYS A 846 -6.20 19.81 8.02
CA CYS A 846 -6.76 20.42 6.81
C CYS A 846 -5.65 21.18 6.06
N ALA A 847 -5.92 21.56 4.80
CA ALA A 847 -5.09 22.51 4.06
C ALA A 847 -5.33 23.99 4.44
N CYS A 848 -5.88 24.24 5.64
CA CYS A 848 -6.31 25.56 6.11
C CYS A 848 -5.29 26.28 6.99
N HIS A 849 -4.19 25.61 7.36
CA HIS A 849 -3.18 26.16 8.25
C HIS A 849 -2.04 26.82 7.46
N PHE A 850 -1.94 28.14 7.51
CA PHE A 850 -0.80 28.90 6.94
C PHE A 850 0.23 29.31 7.99
N HIS A 851 0.19 28.68 9.17
CA HIS A 851 1.14 28.91 10.27
C HIS A 851 1.49 27.62 11.01
N GLU A 852 2.67 27.61 11.61
CA GLU A 852 3.15 26.60 12.55
C GLU A 852 3.86 27.29 13.72
N VAL A 853 3.91 26.64 14.88
CA VAL A 853 4.63 27.16 16.05
C VAL A 853 5.78 26.21 16.34
N GLU A 854 7.01 26.70 16.20
CA GLU A 854 8.23 25.94 16.47
C GLU A 854 8.77 26.23 17.86
N LYS A 855 9.43 25.22 18.46
CA LYS A 855 10.12 25.33 19.74
C LYS A 855 11.61 25.55 19.49
N PHE A 856 12.17 26.65 20.00
CA PHE A 856 13.60 26.96 19.92
C PHE A 856 14.24 26.97 21.31
N TRP A 857 15.50 26.55 21.37
CA TRP A 857 16.33 26.62 22.58
C TRP A 857 17.31 27.77 22.37
N SER A 858 17.18 28.85 23.14
CA SER A 858 18.04 30.02 23.01
C SER A 858 19.46 29.72 23.51
N THR A 859 20.41 29.50 22.61
CA THR A 859 21.83 29.75 22.87
C THR A 859 22.16 31.18 22.44
N LYS A 860 22.07 32.14 23.36
CA LYS A 860 22.65 33.47 23.10
C LYS A 860 24.17 33.33 22.98
N PRO A 861 24.82 33.82 21.92
CA PRO A 861 26.25 34.05 21.94
C PRO A 861 26.52 35.24 22.87
N SER A 862 27.47 35.07 23.80
CA SER A 862 27.98 36.16 24.62
C SER A 862 28.57 37.25 23.73
N SER A 863 28.04 38.47 23.81
CA SER A 863 28.62 39.65 23.17
C SER A 863 29.97 40.02 23.79
N ASP A 864 30.86 40.44 22.92
CA ASP A 864 32.06 41.26 23.14
C ASP A 864 33.24 40.71 23.93
N ARG A 865 34.25 40.28 23.18
CA ARG A 865 35.61 40.82 23.34
C ARG A 865 36.36 40.83 22.00
N THR A 866 36.66 42.04 21.55
CA THR A 866 37.70 42.40 20.59
C THR A 866 39.03 41.69 20.92
N SER A 867 39.69 41.08 19.93
CA SER A 867 41.12 41.19 19.61
C SER A 867 41.62 40.06 18.69
N THR A 868 42.09 40.48 17.51
CA THR A 868 43.33 40.06 16.81
C THR A 868 43.97 38.68 17.07
N ALA A 869 44.10 37.95 15.96
CA ALA A 869 45.32 37.31 15.42
C ALA A 869 46.01 36.14 16.17
N ASN A 870 46.28 35.11 15.36
CA ASN A 870 47.35 34.09 15.45
C ASN A 870 47.29 33.10 16.63
N THR A 871 47.22 31.79 16.38
CA THR A 871 48.36 30.90 16.03
C THR A 871 47.94 29.42 16.13
N ASN A 872 48.55 28.59 15.27
CA ASN A 872 48.54 27.12 15.20
C ASN A 872 48.65 26.37 16.55
N ARG A 873 47.98 25.20 16.69
CA ARG A 873 48.59 23.83 16.77
C ARG A 873 47.63 22.74 17.32
N THR A 874 47.61 21.59 16.62
CA THR A 874 47.70 20.15 17.08
C THR A 874 47.18 19.75 18.47
N GLU A 875 46.67 18.56 18.78
CA GLU A 875 46.39 17.26 18.17
C GLU A 875 45.77 16.40 19.31
N ARG A 876 45.06 15.32 18.96
CA ARG A 876 44.99 14.03 19.69
C ARG A 876 44.10 13.83 20.95
N THR A 877 43.01 13.11 20.69
CA THR A 877 42.62 11.76 21.20
C THR A 877 42.76 11.36 22.68
N VAL A 878 41.70 10.71 23.20
CA VAL A 878 41.61 9.42 23.95
C VAL A 878 40.36 9.49 24.87
N HIS A 879 39.25 8.84 24.55
CA HIS A 879 38.83 7.45 24.87
C HIS A 879 38.37 7.18 26.32
N THR A 880 37.10 6.71 26.40
CA THR A 880 36.53 5.62 27.23
C THR A 880 36.06 5.82 28.69
N LEU A 881 34.74 5.65 28.85
CA LEU A 881 34.01 4.62 29.65
C LEU A 881 33.89 4.76 31.19
N GLY A 882 32.63 4.79 31.67
CA GLY A 882 32.17 3.84 32.71
C GLY A 882 31.77 4.35 34.10
N SER A 883 30.47 4.18 34.41
CA SER A 883 29.84 3.79 35.70
C SER A 883 29.70 4.77 36.89
N GLN A 884 28.43 5.13 37.16
CA GLN A 884 27.65 5.10 38.42
C GLN A 884 28.35 5.33 39.78
N SER A 885 27.96 6.39 40.52
CA SER A 885 27.08 6.33 41.71
C SER A 885 27.15 7.60 42.62
N THR A 886 25.98 8.12 43.00
CA THR A 886 25.61 8.80 44.28
C THR A 886 26.27 10.13 44.74
N LEU A 887 25.51 11.23 44.56
CA LEU A 887 25.20 12.45 45.39
C LEU A 887 25.98 12.75 46.71
N PRO A 888 26.04 13.99 47.25
CA PRO A 888 25.30 15.24 46.91
C PRO A 888 26.11 16.58 46.87
N ASP A 889 25.46 17.64 46.38
CA ASP A 889 25.49 19.08 46.75
C ASP A 889 26.85 19.76 47.09
N THR A 890 27.29 20.84 46.46
CA THR A 890 26.62 22.12 46.16
C THR A 890 27.47 22.90 45.16
N GLU A 891 26.90 23.36 44.06
CA GLU A 891 27.22 24.66 43.44
C GLU A 891 26.11 25.02 42.45
N GLN A 892 25.64 26.27 42.51
CA GLN A 892 24.39 26.77 41.94
C GLN A 892 24.31 26.60 40.42
N ASP A 893 23.43 25.70 40.00
CA ASP A 893 23.01 25.51 38.62
C ASP A 893 22.13 26.70 38.19
N ALA A 894 22.64 27.53 37.29
CA ALA A 894 21.82 28.47 36.55
C ALA A 894 20.93 27.66 35.60
N GLY A 895 19.73 27.31 36.09
CA GLY A 895 18.81 26.40 35.42
C GLY A 895 18.55 26.75 33.94
N PRO A 896 18.26 25.74 33.10
CA PRO A 896 18.03 25.93 31.68
C PRO A 896 16.86 26.92 31.46
N GLN A 897 17.13 28.00 30.71
CA GLN A 897 16.13 28.99 30.32
C GLN A 897 14.92 28.30 29.65
N PRO A 898 13.68 28.76 29.92
CA PRO A 898 12.49 28.18 29.34
C PRO A 898 12.54 28.26 27.80
N PRO A 899 11.98 27.26 27.10
CA PRO A 899 11.98 27.21 25.65
C PRO A 899 11.22 28.40 25.05
N THR A 900 11.80 29.09 24.07
CA THR A 900 11.16 30.19 23.34
C THR A 900 10.48 29.65 22.09
N TYR A 901 9.22 30.01 21.85
CA TYR A 901 8.49 29.60 20.65
C TYR A 901 8.50 30.70 19.57
N ARG A 902 8.36 30.31 18.30
CA ARG A 902 8.28 31.20 17.13
C ARG A 902 7.18 30.77 16.17
N VAL A 903 6.40 31.73 15.67
CA VAL A 903 5.38 31.51 14.65
C VAL A 903 6.03 31.59 13.26
N ARG A 904 5.92 30.52 12.47
CA ARG A 904 6.34 30.48 11.07
C ARG A 904 5.14 30.43 10.14
N GLY A 905 5.33 30.87 8.91
CA GLY A 905 4.30 30.88 7.87
C GLY A 905 4.24 32.22 7.13
N PRO A 906 4.84 32.35 5.92
CA PRO A 906 4.90 33.61 5.19
C PRO A 906 3.52 34.20 4.84
N VAL A 907 2.57 33.34 4.50
CA VAL A 907 1.18 33.78 4.21
C VAL A 907 0.50 34.30 5.48
N ASN A 908 0.70 33.63 6.63
CA ASN A 908 0.19 34.10 7.92
C ASN A 908 0.81 35.41 8.37
N GLN A 909 2.11 35.56 8.16
CA GLN A 909 2.83 36.79 8.46
C GLN A 909 2.21 37.99 7.72
N VAL A 910 1.87 37.86 6.43
CA VAL A 910 1.27 38.95 5.65
C VAL A 910 -0.02 39.47 6.29
N TYR A 911 -1.04 38.63 6.46
CA TYR A 911 -2.32 39.11 6.99
C TYR A 911 -2.23 39.50 8.48
N SER A 912 -1.25 38.97 9.22
CA SER A 912 -1.01 39.36 10.61
C SER A 912 -0.31 40.72 10.70
N GLU A 913 0.65 41.03 9.84
CA GLU A 913 1.25 42.37 9.75
C GLU A 913 0.22 43.41 9.27
N ILE A 914 -0.67 43.05 8.35
CA ILE A 914 -1.81 43.90 7.98
C ILE A 914 -2.67 44.18 9.23
N LEU A 915 -3.03 43.16 10.02
CA LEU A 915 -3.74 43.35 11.28
C LEU A 915 -3.00 44.34 12.20
N LEU A 916 -1.70 44.15 12.44
CA LEU A 916 -0.93 45.06 13.30
C LEU A 916 -0.95 46.50 12.79
N SER A 917 -0.81 46.70 11.47
CA SER A 917 -0.88 48.03 10.84
C SER A 917 -2.24 48.71 11.06
N ARG A 918 -3.32 47.93 11.15
CA ARG A 918 -4.68 48.43 11.37
C ARG A 918 -5.01 48.66 12.84
N LEU A 919 -4.42 47.88 13.75
CA LEU A 919 -4.52 48.10 15.19
C LEU A 919 -3.73 49.34 15.64
N CYS A 920 -2.60 49.60 14.96
CA CYS A 920 -1.63 50.66 15.27
C CYS A 920 -1.36 51.56 14.06
N PRO A 921 -2.36 52.34 13.59
CA PRO A 921 -2.16 53.23 12.46
C PRO A 921 -1.10 54.28 12.80
N SER A 922 -0.17 54.54 11.87
CA SER A 922 0.80 55.62 12.02
C SER A 922 0.06 56.94 12.17
N THR A 923 0.21 57.62 13.31
CA THR A 923 -0.21 59.01 13.47
C THR A 923 0.57 59.84 12.45
N ARG A 924 -0.12 60.42 11.46
CA ARG A 924 0.39 61.59 10.75
C ARG A 924 0.56 62.67 11.81
N ASN A 925 1.79 62.88 12.27
CA ASN A 925 2.15 64.19 12.80
C ASN A 925 2.18 65.18 11.65
#